data_AF-A0A5B8UGP6-F1
#
_entry.id   AF-A0A5B8UGP6-F1
#
_cell.length_a   1.000
_cell.length_b   1.000
_cell.length_c   1.000
_cell.angle_alpha   90.00
_cell.angle_beta   90.00
_cell.angle_gamma   90.00
#
_symmetry.space_group_name_H-M   'P 1'
#
loop_
_entity.id
_entity.type
_entity.pdbx_description
1 polymer ?
#
loop_
_entity_poly.entity_id
_entity_poly.type
_entity_poly.pdbx_seq_one_letter_code
_entity_poly.pdbx_strand_id
1 'polypeptide(L)'
;MLAEKVDYYFNKYPELRVLFLFDAEGDYRFDFETMEMPERRKVIYGANDFYLKVKLNGDWLSEKVVLYLPMKQPETKEEMHAFPLLDLLFANKGMQPADSIGEFMEKYGLQRHQRGLAEKYIPFLKARPAQEVLKPYLTAQQFNEEHIIQGLLSHFLKLSQVESWEIILMRLLTLTIPANEGDWNKVQKRLREARLEEPLLAKIKKLTGIAINSWSLVYAREVFDRIKYNLFVQAFGELHKEDPYKAYSYSGTAAIASINLLHEKLLSNARYSAEWLKLLNSSHSDIHEKKIVEIYGPLANYYLITSRLKWAILWELLQLPETAHATILNGVEKLSVGSNEPLLENTLNFLLYAYRTVGAIKEIKTYILDKTDQYIEKYTEEYYKIDQNYRKAIWYYYKIDFAELSIQLNWDAQLALLNDHYRTFLEKLNREWLKCWNAYDFRLDTLSATPQFNFYKKEVEPSEQKLAVIISDALRYEVGVELMNALNSDPKNVAQQRFMLASVPSKTSVGMANLLPGKDYKFANGAITIDDRTTDTIEKRSVILQKKDSEARAVKFGDVMGKPRVENRDLFKGKVVYIYHDVIDATGDRVVSERNTFSAVEQALQELTRFIKLLHASFNVSKVIVTADHGFLYNDFTIEEKDKEKGVSDDPMVAHSRFEIAKEKITPTLGYVFPLKNTTKFSEELYVVIPESVNRYSRSGAGNQYVHGGASLQELIVPVIESTRKREEVSGLVAPTLVSKDLKVVSNILRLIIIQEEPVSSNLKERTITVGLYKDGELVSNEKELELNKVSEAATDRIFQFDLHLVSGGKMDSNYKLKVFDKSDKLNPLIEADVKNQTLIQTDF
;
A
#
# COMPACT_ATOMS: atom_id res chain seq x y z
N MET A 1 -6.40 -42.12 -33.33
CA MET A 1 -5.38 -41.77 -34.34
C MET A 1 -4.70 -42.99 -34.96
N LEU A 2 -3.99 -43.85 -34.19
CA LEU A 2 -3.35 -45.06 -34.77
C LEU A 2 -4.38 -46.11 -35.24
N ALA A 3 -5.37 -46.44 -34.42
CA ALA A 3 -6.41 -47.42 -34.76
C ALA A 3 -7.20 -47.02 -36.04
N GLU A 4 -7.64 -45.75 -36.12
CA GLU A 4 -8.34 -45.20 -37.29
C GLU A 4 -7.50 -45.24 -38.57
N LYS A 5 -6.18 -45.02 -38.46
CA LYS A 5 -5.27 -45.18 -39.60
C LYS A 5 -5.18 -46.62 -40.05
N VAL A 6 -5.05 -47.57 -39.12
CA VAL A 6 -5.05 -49.00 -39.44
C VAL A 6 -6.37 -49.39 -40.12
N ASP A 7 -7.52 -48.90 -39.62
CA ASP A 7 -8.83 -49.07 -40.25
C ASP A 7 -8.86 -48.54 -41.68
N TYR A 8 -8.35 -47.32 -41.89
CA TYR A 8 -8.25 -46.71 -43.21
C TYR A 8 -7.47 -47.60 -44.19
N TYR A 9 -6.31 -48.14 -43.78
CA TYR A 9 -5.49 -48.98 -44.67
C TYR A 9 -6.21 -50.27 -45.07
N PHE A 10 -6.86 -50.97 -44.13
CA PHE A 10 -7.59 -52.20 -44.46
C PHE A 10 -8.90 -51.97 -45.22
N ASN A 11 -9.53 -50.80 -45.06
CA ASN A 11 -10.71 -50.42 -45.83
C ASN A 11 -10.34 -50.00 -47.26
N LYS A 12 -9.23 -49.25 -47.42
CA LYS A 12 -8.73 -48.80 -48.72
C LYS A 12 -8.13 -49.92 -49.56
N TYR A 13 -7.53 -50.92 -48.91
CA TYR A 13 -6.94 -52.08 -49.56
C TYR A 13 -7.62 -53.35 -49.02
N PRO A 14 -8.79 -53.75 -49.57
CA PRO A 14 -9.55 -54.90 -49.06
C PRO A 14 -8.74 -56.20 -49.03
N GLU A 15 -7.88 -56.40 -50.04
CA GLU A 15 -6.96 -57.54 -50.20
C GLU A 15 -5.72 -57.51 -49.28
N LEU A 16 -5.52 -56.42 -48.53
CA LEU A 16 -4.39 -56.30 -47.61
C LEU A 16 -4.57 -57.27 -46.44
N ARG A 17 -3.59 -58.16 -46.25
CA ARG A 17 -3.58 -59.14 -45.17
C ARG A 17 -2.68 -58.73 -44.01
N VAL A 18 -1.49 -58.22 -44.30
CA VAL A 18 -0.52 -57.81 -43.27
C VAL A 18 -0.17 -56.34 -43.42
N LEU A 19 -0.49 -55.52 -42.42
CA LEU A 19 -0.06 -54.13 -42.37
C LEU A 19 1.21 -54.02 -41.50
N PHE A 20 2.32 -53.60 -42.11
CA PHE A 20 3.60 -53.40 -41.41
C PHE A 20 3.68 -52.00 -40.79
N LEU A 21 3.93 -51.91 -39.50
CA LEU A 21 4.08 -50.65 -38.76
C LEU A 21 5.52 -50.53 -38.27
N PHE A 22 6.36 -49.78 -38.99
CA PHE A 22 7.74 -49.50 -38.62
C PHE A 22 7.80 -48.30 -37.66
N ASP A 23 8.39 -48.50 -36.48
CA ASP A 23 8.43 -47.53 -35.40
C ASP A 23 9.80 -47.53 -34.72
N ALA A 24 10.79 -46.91 -35.37
CA ALA A 24 12.18 -46.89 -34.90
C ALA A 24 12.37 -46.15 -33.56
N GLU A 25 11.61 -45.08 -33.36
CA GLU A 25 11.69 -44.21 -32.17
C GLU A 25 10.74 -44.67 -31.03
N GLY A 26 9.85 -45.64 -31.30
CA GLY A 26 8.90 -46.17 -30.32
C GLY A 26 7.70 -45.27 -30.05
N ASP A 27 7.46 -44.27 -30.91
CA ASP A 27 6.41 -43.25 -30.77
C ASP A 27 4.99 -43.85 -30.70
N TYR A 28 4.80 -45.02 -31.33
CA TYR A 28 3.51 -45.69 -31.44
C TYR A 28 3.40 -46.92 -30.55
N ARG A 29 4.42 -47.25 -29.74
CA ARG A 29 4.45 -48.48 -28.96
C ARG A 29 3.28 -48.60 -27.98
N PHE A 30 3.08 -47.58 -27.17
CA PHE A 30 2.03 -47.56 -26.15
C PHE A 30 0.64 -47.60 -26.78
N ASP A 31 0.41 -46.81 -27.83
CA ASP A 31 -0.86 -46.79 -28.57
C ASP A 31 -1.13 -48.15 -29.24
N PHE A 32 -0.10 -48.78 -29.81
CA PHE A 32 -0.22 -50.11 -30.41
C PHE A 32 -0.57 -51.16 -29.36
N GLU A 33 0.04 -51.15 -28.17
CA GLU A 33 -0.28 -52.13 -27.12
C GLU A 33 -1.69 -51.95 -26.56
N THR A 34 -2.12 -50.71 -26.37
CA THR A 34 -3.40 -50.37 -25.72
C THR A 34 -4.61 -50.34 -26.65
N MET A 35 -4.43 -50.22 -27.97
CA MET A 35 -5.56 -50.18 -28.91
C MET A 35 -6.32 -51.51 -28.98
N GLU A 36 -7.65 -51.47 -28.98
CA GLU A 36 -8.51 -52.63 -29.21
C GLU A 36 -8.80 -52.83 -30.71
N MET A 37 -8.68 -54.07 -31.19
CA MET A 37 -8.98 -54.44 -32.57
C MET A 37 -9.69 -55.80 -32.62
N PRO A 38 -11.02 -55.83 -32.44
CA PRO A 38 -11.77 -57.08 -32.23
C PRO A 38 -11.77 -58.04 -33.44
N GLU A 39 -11.42 -57.56 -34.64
CA GLU A 39 -11.41 -58.35 -35.88
C GLU A 39 -10.01 -58.53 -36.50
N ARG A 40 -8.94 -58.07 -35.82
CA ARG A 40 -7.58 -58.10 -36.37
C ARG A 40 -6.56 -58.56 -35.36
N ARG A 41 -5.60 -59.35 -35.82
CA ARG A 41 -4.52 -59.85 -34.98
C ARG A 41 -3.43 -58.79 -34.84
N LYS A 42 -3.12 -58.43 -33.60
CA LYS A 42 -1.96 -57.59 -33.27
C LYS A 42 -0.74 -58.48 -33.01
N VAL A 43 0.37 -58.20 -33.70
CA VAL A 43 1.62 -58.94 -33.52
C VAL A 43 2.76 -57.95 -33.36
N ILE A 44 3.60 -58.18 -32.34
CA ILE A 44 4.86 -57.46 -32.17
C ILE A 44 5.96 -58.33 -32.76
N TYR A 45 6.75 -57.75 -33.66
CA TYR A 45 7.92 -58.40 -34.24
C TYR A 45 8.94 -58.74 -33.14
N GLY A 46 9.47 -59.97 -33.19
CA GLY A 46 10.39 -60.53 -32.21
C GLY A 46 11.41 -61.46 -32.86
N ALA A 47 12.31 -62.05 -32.07
CA ALA A 47 13.56 -62.65 -32.54
C ALA A 47 13.46 -63.96 -33.37
N ASN A 48 12.27 -64.46 -33.72
CA ASN A 48 12.11 -65.70 -34.49
C ASN A 48 11.35 -65.47 -35.81
N ASP A 49 12.10 -65.08 -36.83
CA ASP A 49 11.59 -64.77 -38.16
C ASP A 49 10.93 -65.95 -38.85
N PHE A 50 11.51 -67.14 -38.69
CA PHE A 50 10.98 -68.35 -39.32
C PHE A 50 9.59 -68.69 -38.78
N TYR A 51 9.43 -68.67 -37.45
CA TYR A 51 8.15 -68.90 -36.81
C TYR A 51 7.10 -67.88 -37.27
N LEU A 52 7.46 -66.59 -37.28
CA LEU A 52 6.55 -65.55 -37.70
C LEU A 52 6.14 -65.70 -39.17
N LYS A 53 7.08 -66.08 -40.06
CA LYS A 53 6.82 -66.31 -41.48
C LYS A 53 5.91 -67.52 -41.72
N VAL A 54 6.07 -68.59 -40.94
CA VAL A 54 5.18 -69.76 -40.96
C VAL A 54 3.77 -69.38 -40.52
N LYS A 55 3.64 -68.60 -39.44
CA LYS A 55 2.32 -68.14 -38.97
C LYS A 55 1.62 -67.24 -39.99
N LEU A 56 2.33 -66.26 -40.55
CA LEU A 56 1.76 -65.31 -41.53
C LEU A 56 1.37 -65.98 -42.86
N ASN A 57 2.10 -67.01 -43.31
CA ASN A 57 1.82 -67.73 -44.55
C ASN A 57 0.98 -69.00 -44.38
N GLY A 58 0.64 -69.39 -43.15
CA GLY A 58 -0.09 -70.62 -42.83
C GLY A 58 -1.23 -70.35 -41.87
N ASP A 59 -0.97 -70.44 -40.57
CA ASP A 59 -2.00 -70.43 -39.52
C ASP A 59 -2.86 -69.15 -39.50
N TRP A 60 -2.33 -68.01 -39.95
CA TRP A 60 -3.03 -66.72 -39.99
C TRP A 60 -3.39 -66.29 -41.42
N LEU A 61 -3.37 -67.20 -42.40
CA LEU A 61 -3.55 -66.88 -43.82
C LEU A 61 -4.89 -66.19 -44.13
N SER A 62 -5.93 -66.49 -43.34
CA SER A 62 -7.28 -65.91 -43.45
C SER A 62 -7.53 -64.72 -42.52
N GLU A 63 -6.54 -64.30 -41.73
CA GLU A 63 -6.68 -63.21 -40.77
C GLU A 63 -6.07 -61.90 -41.29
N LYS A 64 -6.61 -60.75 -40.83
CA LYS A 64 -5.96 -59.45 -41.00
C LYS A 64 -5.01 -59.19 -39.84
N VAL A 65 -3.74 -59.00 -40.14
CA VAL A 65 -2.65 -58.87 -39.15
C VAL A 65 -2.04 -57.48 -39.19
N VAL A 66 -1.89 -56.84 -38.03
CA VAL A 66 -1.07 -55.63 -37.86
C VAL A 66 0.24 -56.03 -37.20
N LEU A 67 1.34 -55.92 -37.94
CA LEU A 67 2.68 -56.28 -37.47
C LEU A 67 3.45 -55.03 -37.08
N TYR A 68 3.71 -54.86 -35.79
CA TYR A 68 4.52 -53.78 -35.23
C TYR A 68 6.00 -54.15 -35.24
N LEU A 69 6.86 -53.30 -35.83
CA LEU A 69 8.30 -53.50 -35.92
C LEU A 69 9.03 -52.33 -35.25
N PRO A 70 9.74 -52.55 -34.12
CA PRO A 70 10.52 -51.50 -33.43
C PRO A 70 11.84 -51.22 -34.16
N MET A 71 11.77 -50.90 -35.45
CA MET A 71 12.92 -50.64 -36.31
C MET A 71 12.52 -49.74 -37.47
N LYS A 72 13.51 -49.14 -38.14
CA LYS A 72 13.31 -48.36 -39.36
C LYS A 72 12.86 -49.28 -40.51
N GLN A 73 12.02 -48.77 -41.39
CA GLN A 73 11.70 -49.44 -42.65
C GLN A 73 12.97 -49.57 -43.52
N PRO A 74 13.25 -50.75 -44.11
CA PRO A 74 14.41 -50.91 -44.99
C PRO A 74 14.26 -50.07 -46.26
N GLU A 75 15.23 -49.20 -46.53
CA GLU A 75 15.20 -48.23 -47.64
C GLU A 75 16.32 -48.48 -48.67
N THR A 76 17.47 -48.98 -48.24
CA THR A 76 18.60 -49.28 -49.13
C THR A 76 18.53 -50.72 -49.67
N LYS A 77 19.25 -51.01 -50.76
CA LYS A 77 19.32 -52.36 -51.31
C LYS A 77 19.90 -53.35 -50.30
N GLU A 78 20.94 -52.98 -49.56
CA GLU A 78 21.51 -53.86 -48.52
C GLU A 78 20.52 -54.13 -47.39
N GLU A 79 19.82 -53.10 -46.91
CA GLU A 79 18.80 -53.23 -45.85
C GLU A 79 17.63 -54.10 -46.28
N MET A 80 17.16 -53.94 -47.53
CA MET A 80 16.11 -54.78 -48.08
C MET A 80 16.54 -56.24 -48.15
N HIS A 81 17.75 -56.54 -48.67
CA HIS A 81 18.27 -57.90 -48.72
C HIS A 81 18.41 -58.56 -47.35
N ALA A 82 18.73 -57.78 -46.31
CA ALA A 82 18.86 -58.25 -44.94
C ALA A 82 17.51 -58.43 -44.21
N PHE A 83 16.40 -57.91 -44.75
CA PHE A 83 15.11 -57.95 -44.06
C PHE A 83 14.38 -59.30 -44.27
N PRO A 84 14.17 -60.11 -43.21
CA PRO A 84 13.69 -61.50 -43.34
C PRO A 84 12.27 -61.66 -43.93
N LEU A 85 11.45 -60.62 -43.80
CA LEU A 85 10.05 -60.59 -44.24
C LEU A 85 9.86 -59.70 -45.48
N LEU A 86 10.93 -59.44 -46.25
CA LEU A 86 10.88 -58.56 -47.41
C LEU A 86 9.85 -58.99 -48.45
N ASP A 87 9.74 -60.28 -48.72
CA ASP A 87 8.75 -60.87 -49.61
C ASP A 87 7.31 -60.58 -49.15
N LEU A 88 7.05 -60.71 -47.85
CA LEU A 88 5.76 -60.38 -47.24
C LEU A 88 5.47 -58.88 -47.24
N LEU A 89 6.50 -58.04 -47.05
CA LEU A 89 6.38 -56.59 -47.12
C LEU A 89 6.01 -56.12 -48.54
N PHE A 90 6.62 -56.70 -49.58
CA PHE A 90 6.27 -56.42 -50.97
C PHE A 90 4.90 -56.96 -51.37
N ALA A 91 4.52 -58.14 -50.87
CA ALA A 91 3.20 -58.72 -51.10
C ALA A 91 2.08 -57.96 -50.36
N ASN A 92 2.43 -57.11 -49.39
CA ASN A 92 1.48 -56.33 -48.60
C ASN A 92 1.88 -54.84 -48.58
N LYS A 93 1.69 -54.14 -47.45
CA LYS A 93 2.00 -52.71 -47.32
C LYS A 93 2.61 -52.35 -45.98
N GLY A 94 3.62 -51.48 -46.01
CA GLY A 94 4.06 -50.68 -44.87
C GLY A 94 3.15 -49.47 -44.69
N MET A 95 2.74 -49.23 -43.44
CA MET A 95 2.13 -47.99 -43.02
C MET A 95 3.19 -46.90 -43.11
N GLN A 96 2.98 -45.92 -43.99
CA GLN A 96 3.90 -44.79 -44.10
C GLN A 96 3.91 -44.02 -42.77
N PRO A 97 5.08 -43.61 -42.24
CA PRO A 97 5.14 -42.62 -41.19
C PRO A 97 4.30 -41.42 -41.63
N ALA A 98 3.49 -40.88 -40.71
CA ALA A 98 2.80 -39.64 -40.94
C ALA A 98 3.77 -38.59 -41.53
N ASP A 99 3.41 -37.89 -42.61
CA ASP A 99 4.08 -36.64 -42.96
C ASP A 99 3.79 -35.68 -41.80
N SER A 100 4.59 -35.73 -40.74
CA SER A 100 4.32 -34.98 -39.50
C SER A 100 4.32 -33.47 -39.73
N ILE A 101 4.93 -33.03 -40.84
CA ILE A 101 4.85 -31.65 -41.33
C ILE A 101 3.53 -31.45 -42.06
N GLY A 102 3.16 -32.36 -42.98
CA GLY A 102 1.86 -32.37 -43.65
C GLY A 102 0.67 -32.35 -42.71
N GLU A 103 0.65 -33.21 -41.68
CA GLU A 103 -0.39 -33.26 -40.65
C GLU A 103 -0.43 -31.99 -39.78
N PHE A 104 0.73 -31.45 -39.43
CA PHE A 104 0.82 -30.19 -38.70
C PHE A 104 0.28 -29.03 -39.56
N MET A 105 0.67 -28.97 -40.83
CA MET A 105 0.19 -27.97 -41.78
C MET A 105 -1.32 -28.11 -42.02
N GLU A 106 -1.84 -29.32 -42.16
CA GLU A 106 -3.27 -29.58 -42.33
C GLU A 106 -4.06 -29.17 -41.08
N LYS A 107 -3.62 -29.59 -39.89
CA LYS A 107 -4.24 -29.27 -38.61
C LYS A 107 -4.42 -27.77 -38.38
N TYR A 108 -3.46 -26.96 -38.81
CA TYR A 108 -3.46 -25.50 -38.63
C TYR A 108 -3.77 -24.71 -39.92
N GLY A 109 -4.16 -25.40 -40.99
CA GLY A 109 -4.51 -24.79 -42.29
C GLY A 109 -3.37 -24.03 -42.97
N LEU A 110 -2.11 -24.39 -42.71
CA LEU A 110 -0.93 -23.72 -43.25
C LEU A 110 -0.77 -23.94 -44.76
N GLN A 111 -0.24 -22.93 -45.45
CA GLN A 111 -0.11 -22.91 -46.91
C GLN A 111 1.22 -23.52 -47.37
N ARG A 112 1.30 -23.96 -48.63
CA ARG A 112 2.51 -24.60 -49.19
C ARG A 112 3.79 -23.78 -49.02
N HIS A 113 3.71 -22.46 -49.16
CA HIS A 113 4.89 -21.57 -48.99
C HIS A 113 5.42 -21.53 -47.55
N GLN A 114 4.62 -21.96 -46.56
CA GLN A 114 5.01 -22.03 -45.14
C GLN A 114 5.68 -23.35 -44.77
N ARG A 115 5.74 -24.32 -45.70
CA ARG A 115 6.30 -25.65 -45.45
C ARG A 115 7.76 -25.61 -44.98
N GLY A 116 8.60 -24.80 -45.61
CA GLY A 116 10.03 -24.70 -45.22
C GLY A 116 10.21 -24.13 -43.80
N LEU A 117 9.33 -23.23 -43.38
CA LEU A 117 9.34 -22.68 -42.03
C LEU A 117 8.82 -23.69 -40.99
N ALA A 118 7.77 -24.45 -41.35
CA ALA A 118 7.29 -25.56 -40.54
C ALA A 118 8.38 -26.63 -40.38
N GLU A 119 9.02 -27.05 -41.47
CA GLU A 119 10.15 -28.00 -41.47
C GLU A 119 11.29 -27.57 -40.54
N LYS A 120 11.64 -26.28 -40.54
CA LYS A 120 12.69 -25.72 -39.68
C LYS A 120 12.39 -25.87 -38.19
N TYR A 121 11.14 -25.65 -37.75
CA TYR A 121 10.78 -25.57 -36.33
C TYR A 121 9.93 -26.74 -35.82
N ILE A 122 9.55 -27.70 -36.68
CA ILE A 122 8.70 -28.84 -36.32
C ILE A 122 9.21 -29.65 -35.10
N PRO A 123 10.52 -29.82 -34.83
CA PRO A 123 10.97 -30.55 -33.64
C PRO A 123 10.50 -29.91 -32.32
N PHE A 124 10.30 -28.59 -32.31
CA PHE A 124 9.84 -27.83 -31.14
C PHE A 124 8.33 -27.58 -31.17
N LEU A 125 7.71 -27.56 -32.35
CA LEU A 125 6.29 -27.29 -32.54
C LEU A 125 5.41 -28.54 -32.42
N LYS A 126 5.96 -29.76 -32.48
CA LYS A 126 5.18 -31.00 -32.28
C LYS A 126 4.64 -31.16 -30.86
N ALA A 127 5.38 -30.67 -29.87
CA ALA A 127 5.01 -30.82 -28.47
C ALA A 127 3.69 -30.08 -28.19
N ARG A 128 2.70 -30.80 -27.63
CA ARG A 128 1.39 -30.22 -27.29
C ARG A 128 1.50 -28.94 -26.42
N PRO A 129 2.36 -28.87 -25.40
CA PRO A 129 2.54 -27.63 -24.63
C PRO A 129 3.05 -26.45 -25.46
N ALA A 130 3.90 -26.69 -26.47
CA ALA A 130 4.34 -25.62 -27.38
C ALA A 130 3.18 -25.17 -28.27
N GLN A 131 2.38 -26.11 -28.79
CA GLN A 131 1.19 -25.77 -29.60
C GLN A 131 0.14 -24.97 -28.85
N GLU A 132 -0.06 -25.27 -27.56
CA GLU A 132 -0.98 -24.54 -26.70
C GLU A 132 -0.55 -23.08 -26.49
N VAL A 133 0.75 -22.85 -26.24
CA VAL A 133 1.32 -21.49 -26.11
C VAL A 133 1.24 -20.73 -27.43
N LEU A 134 1.65 -21.35 -28.55
CA LEU A 134 1.72 -20.72 -29.87
C LEU A 134 0.39 -20.67 -30.62
N LYS A 135 -0.70 -21.18 -30.04
CA LYS A 135 -2.02 -21.27 -30.69
C LYS A 135 -2.45 -20.01 -31.46
N PRO A 136 -2.24 -18.77 -30.98
CA PRO A 136 -2.61 -17.55 -31.72
C PRO A 136 -1.86 -17.38 -33.06
N TYR A 137 -0.65 -17.93 -33.17
CA TYR A 137 0.23 -17.79 -34.34
C TYR A 137 0.24 -19.03 -35.24
N LEU A 138 -0.32 -20.14 -34.79
CA LEU A 138 -0.49 -21.36 -35.60
C LEU A 138 -1.71 -21.23 -36.53
N THR A 139 -1.67 -20.25 -37.43
CA THR A 139 -2.66 -20.00 -38.47
C THR A 139 -1.97 -19.54 -39.75
N ALA A 140 -2.55 -19.79 -40.92
CA ALA A 140 -1.98 -19.37 -42.20
C ALA A 140 -1.60 -17.87 -42.27
N GLN A 141 -2.35 -17.00 -41.58
CA GLN A 141 -2.13 -15.55 -41.62
C GLN A 141 -0.98 -15.10 -40.71
N GLN A 142 -0.81 -15.75 -39.56
CA GLN A 142 0.13 -15.31 -38.52
C GLN A 142 1.41 -16.15 -38.46
N PHE A 143 1.47 -17.27 -39.19
CA PHE A 143 2.62 -18.18 -39.20
C PHE A 143 3.78 -17.62 -40.03
N ASN A 144 4.59 -16.79 -39.38
CA ASN A 144 5.85 -16.23 -39.88
C ASN A 144 6.99 -16.49 -38.89
N GLU A 145 8.23 -16.27 -39.33
CA GLU A 145 9.40 -16.63 -38.53
C GLU A 145 9.50 -15.82 -37.22
N GLU A 146 9.21 -14.52 -37.24
CA GLU A 146 9.26 -13.68 -36.04
C GLU A 146 8.27 -14.16 -34.96
N HIS A 147 7.03 -14.46 -35.35
CA HIS A 147 6.01 -14.97 -34.44
C HIS A 147 6.35 -16.36 -33.89
N ILE A 148 6.92 -17.25 -34.70
CA ILE A 148 7.36 -18.57 -34.21
C ILE A 148 8.48 -18.42 -33.20
N ILE A 149 9.49 -17.59 -33.47
CA ILE A 149 10.59 -17.35 -32.55
C ILE A 149 10.06 -16.80 -31.22
N GLN A 150 9.22 -15.77 -31.26
CA GLN A 150 8.61 -15.17 -30.07
C GLN A 150 7.78 -16.20 -29.27
N GLY A 151 7.02 -17.03 -29.97
CA GLY A 151 6.22 -18.09 -29.37
C GLY A 151 7.06 -19.18 -28.73
N LEU A 152 8.11 -19.64 -29.40
CA LEU A 152 9.05 -20.64 -28.88
C LEU A 152 9.80 -20.13 -27.65
N LEU A 153 10.25 -18.87 -27.67
CA LEU A 153 10.86 -18.23 -26.50
C LEU A 153 9.88 -18.18 -25.32
N SER A 154 8.63 -17.80 -25.57
CA SER A 154 7.58 -17.82 -24.54
C SER A 154 7.38 -19.22 -23.96
N HIS A 155 7.36 -20.24 -24.81
CA HIS A 155 7.27 -21.64 -24.37
C HIS A 155 8.50 -22.09 -23.57
N PHE A 156 9.72 -21.75 -24.01
CA PHE A 156 10.96 -22.12 -23.32
C PHE A 156 11.05 -21.48 -21.93
N LEU A 157 10.50 -20.28 -21.78
CA LEU A 157 10.39 -19.54 -20.52
C LEU A 157 9.18 -19.95 -19.66
N LYS A 158 8.45 -21.00 -20.06
CA LYS A 158 7.25 -21.51 -19.35
C LYS A 158 6.14 -20.46 -19.20
N LEU A 159 6.02 -19.54 -20.15
CA LEU A 159 4.92 -18.58 -20.20
C LEU A 159 3.66 -19.28 -20.70
N SER A 160 2.50 -18.91 -20.15
CA SER A 160 1.22 -19.58 -20.45
C SER A 160 0.64 -19.25 -21.82
N GLN A 161 1.17 -18.23 -22.48
CA GLN A 161 0.77 -17.74 -23.79
C GLN A 161 1.96 -17.03 -24.44
N VAL A 162 1.85 -16.69 -25.72
CA VAL A 162 2.87 -15.84 -26.35
C VAL A 162 2.84 -14.45 -25.71
N GLU A 163 3.97 -14.02 -25.16
CA GLU A 163 4.12 -12.72 -24.51
C GLU A 163 4.98 -11.77 -25.36
N SER A 164 4.94 -10.48 -25.03
CA SER A 164 5.73 -9.46 -25.73
C SER A 164 7.24 -9.67 -25.55
N TRP A 165 8.04 -9.11 -26.45
CA TRP A 165 9.50 -9.20 -26.38
C TRP A 165 10.10 -8.57 -25.12
N GLU A 166 9.45 -7.55 -24.57
CA GLU A 166 9.80 -6.94 -23.28
C GLU A 166 9.67 -7.92 -22.12
N ILE A 167 8.56 -8.68 -22.08
CA ILE A 167 8.30 -9.70 -21.05
C ILE A 167 9.27 -10.87 -21.21
N ILE A 168 9.51 -11.31 -22.46
CA ILE A 168 10.49 -12.35 -22.78
C ILE A 168 11.89 -11.94 -22.28
N LEU A 169 12.32 -10.70 -22.56
CA LEU A 169 13.60 -10.19 -22.09
C LEU A 169 13.65 -10.15 -20.55
N MET A 170 12.63 -9.61 -19.90
CA MET A 170 12.56 -9.57 -18.43
C MET A 170 12.69 -10.98 -17.81
N ARG A 171 11.99 -11.97 -18.38
CA ARG A 171 12.08 -13.36 -17.92
C ARG A 171 13.46 -13.96 -18.15
N LEU A 172 14.08 -13.71 -19.30
CA LEU A 172 15.46 -14.12 -19.56
C LEU A 172 16.45 -13.50 -18.57
N LEU A 173 16.28 -12.22 -18.22
CA LEU A 173 17.11 -11.55 -17.21
C LEU A 173 16.85 -12.09 -15.81
N THR A 174 15.61 -12.49 -15.49
CA THR A 174 15.27 -13.13 -14.20
C THR A 174 15.99 -14.47 -14.02
N LEU A 175 16.30 -15.18 -15.11
CA LEU A 175 17.10 -16.41 -15.04
C LEU A 175 18.56 -16.19 -14.64
N THR A 176 19.06 -14.95 -14.65
CA THR A 176 20.45 -14.64 -14.22
C THR A 176 20.64 -14.71 -12.70
N ILE A 177 19.53 -14.71 -11.95
CA ILE A 177 19.48 -14.89 -10.50
C ILE A 177 20.02 -16.30 -10.17
N PRO A 178 20.98 -16.46 -9.23
CA PRO A 178 21.56 -17.75 -8.86
C PRO A 178 20.54 -18.84 -8.54
N ALA A 179 19.42 -18.49 -7.90
CA ALA A 179 18.32 -19.42 -7.62
C ALA A 179 17.71 -20.09 -8.87
N ASN A 180 17.91 -19.52 -10.05
CA ASN A 180 17.35 -19.97 -11.32
C ASN A 180 18.37 -20.68 -12.24
N GLU A 181 19.57 -21.01 -11.75
CA GLU A 181 20.64 -21.62 -12.55
C GLU A 181 20.19 -22.87 -13.33
N GLY A 182 19.38 -23.72 -12.71
CA GLY A 182 18.83 -24.91 -13.35
C GLY A 182 17.92 -24.60 -14.55
N ASP A 183 17.12 -23.55 -14.45
CA ASP A 183 16.25 -23.12 -15.56
C ASP A 183 17.04 -22.34 -16.63
N TRP A 184 18.05 -21.55 -16.24
CA TRP A 184 19.01 -20.93 -17.17
C TRP A 184 19.64 -21.97 -18.09
N ASN A 185 20.20 -23.05 -17.52
CA ASN A 185 20.87 -24.10 -18.28
C ASN A 185 19.93 -24.81 -19.27
N LYS A 186 18.67 -25.06 -18.87
CA LYS A 186 17.65 -25.65 -19.74
C LYS A 186 17.27 -24.73 -20.90
N VAL A 187 17.05 -23.45 -20.63
CA VAL A 187 16.71 -22.46 -21.66
C VAL A 187 17.89 -22.29 -22.62
N GLN A 188 19.12 -22.17 -22.12
CA GLN A 188 20.30 -22.04 -22.96
C GLN A 188 20.51 -23.25 -23.88
N LYS A 189 20.27 -24.46 -23.38
CA LYS A 189 20.29 -25.69 -24.21
C LYS A 189 19.26 -25.61 -25.35
N ARG A 190 18.01 -25.25 -25.04
CA ARG A 190 16.94 -25.13 -26.05
C ARG A 190 17.20 -24.02 -27.08
N LEU A 191 17.77 -22.89 -26.68
CA LEU A 191 18.15 -21.80 -27.59
C LEU A 191 19.18 -22.27 -28.63
N ARG A 192 20.18 -23.06 -28.20
CA ARG A 192 21.20 -23.65 -29.09
C ARG A 192 20.59 -24.67 -30.05
N GLU A 193 19.78 -25.61 -29.53
CA GLU A 193 19.12 -26.64 -30.34
C GLU A 193 18.19 -26.04 -31.40
N ALA A 194 17.47 -24.97 -31.06
CA ALA A 194 16.54 -24.27 -31.96
C ALA A 194 17.20 -23.17 -32.82
N ARG A 195 18.51 -22.93 -32.68
CA ARG A 195 19.28 -21.87 -33.37
C ARG A 195 18.63 -20.48 -33.24
N LEU A 196 18.13 -20.15 -32.05
CA LEU A 196 17.41 -18.89 -31.78
C LEU A 196 18.28 -17.76 -31.22
N GLU A 197 19.58 -18.00 -31.06
CA GLU A 197 20.47 -17.03 -30.41
C GLU A 197 20.61 -15.74 -31.21
N GLU A 198 20.97 -15.81 -32.50
CA GLU A 198 21.17 -14.61 -33.33
C GLU A 198 19.92 -13.71 -33.42
N PRO A 199 18.70 -14.23 -33.69
CA PRO A 199 17.47 -13.43 -33.63
C PRO A 199 17.21 -12.80 -32.26
N LEU A 200 17.53 -13.52 -31.17
CA LEU A 200 17.41 -13.01 -29.81
C LEU A 200 18.37 -11.83 -29.58
N LEU A 201 19.64 -11.95 -30.00
CA LEU A 201 20.63 -10.88 -29.87
C LEU A 201 20.21 -9.61 -30.64
N ALA A 202 19.69 -9.78 -31.86
CA ALA A 202 19.15 -8.68 -32.65
C ALA A 202 17.99 -7.97 -31.94
N LYS A 203 17.11 -8.73 -31.27
CA LYS A 203 15.99 -8.14 -30.51
C LYS A 203 16.45 -7.45 -29.23
N ILE A 204 17.41 -8.02 -28.50
CA ILE A 204 18.01 -7.38 -27.31
C ILE A 204 18.61 -6.03 -27.68
N LYS A 205 19.38 -5.97 -28.78
CA LYS A 205 19.94 -4.71 -29.28
C LYS A 205 18.85 -3.69 -29.60
N LYS A 206 17.73 -4.13 -30.18
CA LYS A 206 16.59 -3.25 -30.47
C LYS A 206 15.89 -2.74 -29.19
N LEU A 207 15.74 -3.58 -28.16
CA LEU A 207 15.04 -3.24 -26.93
C LEU A 207 15.88 -2.44 -25.94
N THR A 208 17.20 -2.62 -25.96
CA THR A 208 18.10 -2.07 -24.93
C THR A 208 19.13 -1.09 -25.49
N GLY A 209 19.39 -1.14 -26.81
CA GLY A 209 20.52 -0.46 -27.43
C GLY A 209 21.86 -1.20 -27.28
N ILE A 210 21.91 -2.31 -26.55
CA ILE A 210 23.15 -3.03 -26.23
C ILE A 210 23.42 -4.11 -27.27
N ALA A 211 24.58 -4.04 -27.92
CA ALA A 211 25.08 -5.11 -28.77
C ALA A 211 25.96 -6.07 -27.95
N ILE A 212 25.61 -7.36 -27.96
CA ILE A 212 26.36 -8.43 -27.31
C ILE A 212 26.69 -9.52 -28.33
N ASN A 213 27.76 -10.28 -28.07
CA ASN A 213 28.28 -11.28 -29.01
C ASN A 213 27.66 -12.67 -28.83
N SER A 214 27.13 -12.97 -27.65
CA SER A 214 26.47 -14.25 -27.32
C SER A 214 25.52 -14.08 -26.14
N TRP A 215 24.56 -14.99 -25.99
CA TRP A 215 23.67 -15.04 -24.82
C TRP A 215 24.27 -15.93 -23.72
N SER A 216 25.32 -15.41 -23.08
CA SER A 216 25.96 -16.02 -21.91
C SER A 216 25.50 -15.36 -20.61
N LEU A 217 25.75 -16.01 -19.46
CA LEU A 217 25.37 -15.45 -18.15
C LEU A 217 26.07 -14.11 -17.89
N VAL A 218 27.32 -13.96 -18.35
CA VAL A 218 28.11 -12.73 -18.22
C VAL A 218 27.47 -11.59 -19.01
N TYR A 219 27.14 -11.81 -20.29
CA TYR A 219 26.51 -10.78 -21.12
C TYR A 219 25.08 -10.46 -20.69
N ALA A 220 24.31 -11.45 -20.22
CA ALA A 220 22.97 -11.21 -19.69
C ALA A 220 22.98 -10.35 -18.42
N ARG A 221 23.97 -10.57 -17.53
CA ARG A 221 24.20 -9.70 -16.36
C ARG A 221 24.62 -8.31 -16.79
N GLU A 222 25.57 -8.18 -17.71
CA GLU A 222 25.97 -6.87 -18.25
C GLU A 222 24.77 -6.11 -18.84
N VAL A 223 23.89 -6.79 -19.59
CA VAL A 223 22.66 -6.18 -20.10
C VAL A 223 21.78 -5.67 -18.98
N PHE A 224 21.57 -6.47 -17.93
CA PHE A 224 20.78 -6.06 -16.78
C PHE A 224 21.41 -4.88 -16.03
N ASP A 225 22.71 -4.91 -15.79
CA ASP A 225 23.46 -3.87 -15.08
C ASP A 225 23.44 -2.54 -15.85
N ARG A 226 23.60 -2.58 -17.18
CA ARG A 226 23.44 -1.39 -18.04
C ARG A 226 22.03 -0.82 -17.96
N ILE A 227 21.00 -1.66 -18.03
CA ILE A 227 19.60 -1.20 -17.88
C ILE A 227 19.41 -0.55 -16.51
N LYS A 228 19.79 -1.25 -15.44
CA LYS A 228 19.58 -0.79 -14.05
C LYS A 228 20.34 0.52 -13.77
N TYR A 229 21.61 0.59 -14.13
CA TYR A 229 22.44 1.78 -13.94
C TYR A 229 21.84 3.00 -14.64
N ASN A 230 21.53 2.89 -15.94
CA ASN A 230 20.96 4.02 -16.69
C ASN A 230 19.56 4.41 -16.19
N LEU A 231 18.73 3.46 -15.74
CA LEU A 231 17.46 3.79 -15.09
C LEU A 231 17.62 4.64 -13.83
N PHE A 232 18.76 4.58 -13.13
CA PHE A 232 19.03 5.43 -11.97
C PHE A 232 19.60 6.79 -12.36
N VAL A 233 20.63 6.79 -13.21
CA VAL A 233 21.48 7.97 -13.43
C VAL A 233 21.11 8.81 -14.66
N GLN A 234 20.16 8.38 -15.50
CA GLN A 234 19.84 9.08 -16.76
C GLN A 234 19.35 10.53 -16.58
N ALA A 235 18.92 10.91 -15.38
CA ALA A 235 18.51 12.27 -15.07
C ALA A 235 19.67 13.13 -14.53
N PHE A 236 20.89 12.56 -14.45
CA PHE A 236 22.10 13.30 -14.12
C PHE A 236 22.65 13.95 -15.39
N GLY A 237 23.09 15.22 -15.27
CA GLY A 237 23.67 15.94 -16.39
C GLY A 237 25.07 15.41 -16.75
N GLU A 238 26.01 15.52 -15.80
CA GLU A 238 27.37 14.99 -15.94
C GLU A 238 27.61 13.89 -14.90
N LEU A 239 28.22 12.78 -15.33
CA LEU A 239 28.54 11.66 -14.44
C LEU A 239 29.83 11.94 -13.65
N HIS A 240 29.84 11.56 -12.38
CA HIS A 240 30.97 11.81 -11.50
C HIS A 240 32.19 10.98 -11.93
N LYS A 241 33.39 11.57 -11.85
CA LYS A 241 34.63 10.91 -12.33
C LYS A 241 34.95 9.63 -11.57
N GLU A 242 34.61 9.60 -10.29
CA GLU A 242 34.83 8.48 -9.38
C GLU A 242 33.72 7.42 -9.44
N ASP A 243 32.70 7.59 -10.27
CA ASP A 243 31.67 6.56 -10.47
C ASP A 243 32.30 5.31 -11.12
N PRO A 244 32.40 4.17 -10.40
CA PRO A 244 33.00 2.95 -10.93
C PRO A 244 32.12 2.31 -12.03
N TYR A 245 30.85 2.69 -12.11
CA TYR A 245 29.87 2.13 -13.04
C TYR A 245 29.67 3.00 -14.27
N LYS A 246 30.36 4.14 -14.40
CA LYS A 246 30.17 5.05 -15.55
C LYS A 246 30.34 4.40 -16.92
N ALA A 247 31.09 3.30 -17.03
CA ALA A 247 31.25 2.53 -18.26
C ALA A 247 29.95 1.80 -18.71
N TYR A 248 29.01 1.60 -17.80
CA TYR A 248 27.67 1.08 -18.07
C TYR A 248 26.72 2.14 -18.65
N SER A 249 27.09 3.44 -18.62
CA SER A 249 26.28 4.53 -19.17
C SER A 249 26.07 4.40 -20.69
N TYR A 250 24.92 4.88 -21.16
CA TYR A 250 24.67 5.04 -22.59
C TYR A 250 25.16 6.40 -23.08
N SER A 251 25.79 6.41 -24.24
CA SER A 251 26.25 7.62 -24.92
C SER A 251 25.18 8.26 -25.83
N GLY A 252 24.05 7.59 -26.09
CA GLY A 252 23.04 8.02 -27.05
C GLY A 252 21.61 8.03 -26.50
N THR A 253 20.83 9.04 -26.88
CA THR A 253 19.44 9.25 -26.44
C THR A 253 18.49 8.13 -26.87
N ALA A 254 18.77 7.44 -27.99
CA ALA A 254 17.94 6.35 -28.49
C ALA A 254 17.95 5.09 -27.58
N ALA A 255 19.10 4.77 -26.98
CA ALA A 255 19.22 3.63 -26.07
C ALA A 255 18.49 3.91 -24.75
N ILE A 256 18.63 5.12 -24.22
CA ILE A 256 17.88 5.61 -23.06
C ILE A 256 16.37 5.54 -23.32
N ALA A 257 15.92 5.99 -24.49
CA ALA A 257 14.50 5.90 -24.85
C ALA A 257 13.99 4.45 -24.93
N SER A 258 14.82 3.55 -25.43
CA SER A 258 14.47 2.13 -25.54
C SER A 258 14.30 1.47 -24.16
N ILE A 259 15.21 1.73 -23.21
CA ILE A 259 15.09 1.18 -21.85
C ILE A 259 13.95 1.81 -21.05
N ASN A 260 13.61 3.08 -21.30
CA ASN A 260 12.47 3.74 -20.66
C ASN A 260 11.14 3.11 -21.14
N LEU A 261 11.01 2.90 -22.46
CA LEU A 261 9.86 2.19 -23.03
C LEU A 261 9.76 0.75 -22.50
N LEU A 262 10.88 0.05 -22.38
CA LEU A 262 10.94 -1.29 -21.78
C LEU A 262 10.43 -1.27 -20.34
N HIS A 263 10.99 -0.39 -19.50
CA HIS A 263 10.64 -0.26 -18.09
C HIS A 263 9.15 0.08 -17.90
N GLU A 264 8.63 1.03 -18.69
CA GLU A 264 7.24 1.43 -18.71
C GLU A 264 6.30 0.28 -19.07
N LYS A 265 6.57 -0.43 -20.17
CA LYS A 265 5.73 -1.55 -20.63
C LYS A 265 5.67 -2.66 -19.58
N LEU A 266 6.75 -2.87 -18.84
CA LEU A 266 6.78 -3.84 -17.74
C LEU A 266 6.02 -3.35 -16.51
N LEU A 267 6.14 -2.07 -16.14
CA LEU A 267 5.40 -1.49 -15.02
C LEU A 267 3.89 -1.40 -15.26
N SER A 268 3.47 -1.07 -16.48
CA SER A 268 2.06 -0.99 -16.85
C SER A 268 1.38 -2.36 -17.01
N ASN A 269 2.16 -3.44 -17.04
CA ASN A 269 1.63 -4.79 -17.12
C ASN A 269 1.27 -5.34 -15.74
N ALA A 270 -0.03 -5.44 -15.45
CA ALA A 270 -0.55 -5.93 -14.17
C ALA A 270 -0.08 -7.34 -13.78
N ARG A 271 0.31 -8.18 -14.75
CA ARG A 271 0.77 -9.56 -14.50
C ARG A 271 2.25 -9.64 -14.12
N TYR A 272 3.09 -8.73 -14.63
CA TYR A 272 4.55 -8.86 -14.56
C TYR A 272 5.27 -7.70 -13.88
N SER A 273 4.58 -6.60 -13.56
CA SER A 273 5.18 -5.42 -12.92
C SER A 273 5.87 -5.75 -11.59
N ALA A 274 5.25 -6.56 -10.75
CA ALA A 274 5.83 -6.98 -9.46
C ALA A 274 7.12 -7.79 -9.62
N GLU A 275 7.20 -8.64 -10.64
CA GLU A 275 8.40 -9.43 -10.93
C GLU A 275 9.54 -8.55 -11.45
N TRP A 276 9.23 -7.61 -12.34
CA TRP A 276 10.20 -6.64 -12.83
C TRP A 276 10.76 -5.77 -11.70
N LEU A 277 9.90 -5.25 -10.81
CA LEU A 277 10.33 -4.51 -9.63
C LEU A 277 11.16 -5.37 -8.68
N LYS A 278 10.83 -6.66 -8.52
CA LYS A 278 11.63 -7.59 -7.72
C LYS A 278 13.03 -7.80 -8.32
N LEU A 279 13.13 -7.93 -9.63
CA LEU A 279 14.42 -8.06 -10.32
C LEU A 279 15.28 -6.81 -10.13
N LEU A 280 14.71 -5.61 -10.34
CA LEU A 280 15.40 -4.33 -10.12
C LEU A 280 15.87 -4.15 -8.67
N ASN A 281 15.07 -4.61 -7.70
CA ASN A 281 15.40 -4.63 -6.27
C ASN A 281 16.32 -5.80 -5.86
N SER A 282 16.80 -6.63 -6.77
CA SER A 282 17.65 -7.76 -6.39
C SER A 282 19.10 -7.32 -6.09
N SER A 283 19.76 -8.06 -5.20
CA SER A 283 21.18 -7.90 -4.86
C SER A 283 22.14 -8.51 -5.88
N HIS A 284 21.62 -9.11 -6.96
CA HIS A 284 22.41 -9.86 -7.93
C HIS A 284 23.05 -9.01 -9.03
N SER A 285 22.76 -7.71 -9.05
CA SER A 285 23.39 -6.74 -9.93
C SER A 285 24.77 -6.35 -9.41
N ASP A 286 25.72 -6.13 -10.32
CA ASP A 286 27.03 -5.54 -9.98
C ASP A 286 26.91 -4.03 -9.69
N ILE A 287 25.75 -3.42 -9.92
CA ILE A 287 25.45 -2.02 -9.62
C ILE A 287 25.03 -1.89 -8.15
N HIS A 288 25.95 -1.44 -7.31
CA HIS A 288 25.69 -1.20 -5.89
C HIS A 288 25.06 0.18 -5.66
N GLU A 289 23.75 0.21 -5.40
CA GLU A 289 22.97 1.44 -5.17
C GLU A 289 23.58 2.34 -4.09
N LYS A 290 24.05 1.76 -2.97
CA LYS A 290 24.72 2.51 -1.90
C LYS A 290 25.91 3.31 -2.43
N LYS A 291 26.72 2.70 -3.30
CA LYS A 291 27.90 3.38 -3.86
C LYS A 291 27.52 4.54 -4.78
N ILE A 292 26.43 4.41 -5.54
CA ILE A 292 25.90 5.51 -6.34
C ILE A 292 25.47 6.66 -5.42
N VAL A 293 24.74 6.37 -4.34
CA VAL A 293 24.28 7.42 -3.41
C VAL A 293 25.44 8.09 -2.68
N GLU A 294 26.47 7.35 -2.25
CA GLU A 294 27.69 7.93 -1.66
C GLU A 294 28.37 8.95 -2.59
N ILE A 295 28.34 8.72 -3.91
CA ILE A 295 29.03 9.55 -4.91
C ILE A 295 28.19 10.77 -5.30
N TYR A 296 26.91 10.54 -5.61
CA TYR A 296 26.03 11.60 -6.14
C TYR A 296 25.26 12.33 -5.04
N GLY A 297 25.18 11.76 -3.85
CA GLY A 297 24.50 12.30 -2.69
C GLY A 297 23.01 11.94 -2.61
N PRO A 298 22.40 12.06 -1.43
CA PRO A 298 21.00 11.70 -1.20
C PRO A 298 19.98 12.63 -1.89
N LEU A 299 20.41 13.82 -2.32
CA LEU A 299 19.55 14.82 -2.96
C LEU A 299 19.65 14.83 -4.49
N ALA A 300 20.42 13.91 -5.07
CA ALA A 300 20.53 13.81 -6.52
C ALA A 300 19.19 13.46 -7.18
N ASN A 301 19.03 13.87 -8.43
CA ASN A 301 17.80 13.65 -9.20
C ASN A 301 17.76 12.24 -9.80
N TYR A 302 17.61 11.22 -8.95
CA TYR A 302 17.50 9.83 -9.39
C TYR A 302 16.24 9.63 -10.23
N TYR A 303 16.38 9.01 -11.40
CA TYR A 303 15.21 8.78 -12.28
C TYR A 303 14.29 7.67 -11.76
N LEU A 304 14.86 6.54 -11.35
CA LEU A 304 14.13 5.43 -10.72
C LEU A 304 14.61 5.26 -9.28
N ILE A 305 13.67 5.20 -8.33
CA ILE A 305 13.96 5.01 -6.91
C ILE A 305 13.37 3.67 -6.44
N THR A 306 14.21 2.64 -6.44
CA THR A 306 13.89 1.30 -5.92
C THR A 306 13.92 1.29 -4.39
N SER A 307 13.32 0.28 -3.73
CA SER A 307 13.36 0.16 -2.26
C SER A 307 14.78 0.17 -1.71
N ARG A 308 15.71 -0.57 -2.35
CA ARG A 308 17.12 -0.58 -1.94
C ARG A 308 17.79 0.78 -2.11
N LEU A 309 17.46 1.51 -3.18
CA LEU A 309 17.95 2.88 -3.36
C LEU A 309 17.35 3.82 -2.30
N LYS A 310 16.07 3.66 -1.93
CA LYS A 310 15.46 4.42 -0.82
C LYS A 310 16.21 4.20 0.49
N TRP A 311 16.56 2.96 0.83
CA TRP A 311 17.36 2.66 2.01
C TRP A 311 18.76 3.30 1.96
N ALA A 312 19.42 3.29 0.80
CA ALA A 312 20.71 3.95 0.61
C ALA A 312 20.61 5.48 0.73
N ILE A 313 19.59 6.10 0.12
CA ILE A 313 19.33 7.54 0.25
C ILE A 313 19.02 7.89 1.70
N LEU A 314 18.18 7.11 2.37
CA LEU A 314 17.82 7.32 3.77
C LEU A 314 19.04 7.27 4.68
N TRP A 315 19.93 6.30 4.46
CA TRP A 315 21.20 6.19 5.20
C TRP A 315 22.01 7.48 5.10
N GLU A 316 22.27 7.97 3.89
CA GLU A 316 23.07 9.18 3.65
C GLU A 316 22.36 10.45 4.16
N LEU A 317 21.03 10.54 4.04
CA LEU A 317 20.25 11.64 4.63
C LEU A 317 20.45 11.72 6.14
N LEU A 318 20.44 10.58 6.82
CA LEU A 318 20.57 10.51 8.28
C LEU A 318 22.01 10.69 8.78
N GLN A 319 23.01 10.74 7.88
CA GLN A 319 24.37 11.18 8.22
C GLN A 319 24.54 12.70 8.20
N LEU A 320 23.58 13.45 7.65
CA LEU A 320 23.65 14.91 7.64
C LEU A 320 23.58 15.48 9.07
N PRO A 321 24.23 16.62 9.34
CA PRO A 321 24.18 17.25 10.65
C PRO A 321 22.76 17.69 11.00
N GLU A 322 22.46 17.82 12.30
CA GLU A 322 21.15 18.23 12.79
C GLU A 322 20.69 19.59 12.24
N THR A 323 21.64 20.47 11.88
CA THR A 323 21.35 21.76 11.22
C THR A 323 20.70 21.62 9.84
N ALA A 324 20.82 20.45 9.20
CA ALA A 324 20.17 20.12 7.93
C ALA A 324 18.74 19.58 8.09
N HIS A 325 18.07 19.85 9.22
CA HIS A 325 16.73 19.37 9.55
C HIS A 325 15.72 19.47 8.40
N ALA A 326 15.59 20.64 7.77
CA ALA A 326 14.65 20.85 6.67
C ALA A 326 14.98 19.99 5.43
N THR A 327 16.27 19.80 5.15
CA THR A 327 16.75 18.94 4.06
C THR A 327 16.45 17.48 4.34
N ILE A 328 16.67 17.02 5.57
CA ILE A 328 16.36 15.63 5.98
C ILE A 328 14.86 15.38 5.89
N LEU A 329 14.04 16.28 6.46
CA LEU A 329 12.58 16.19 6.41
C LEU A 329 12.07 16.10 4.97
N ASN A 330 12.51 16.99 4.08
CA ASN A 330 12.14 16.97 2.66
C ASN A 330 12.62 15.68 1.96
N GLY A 331 13.83 15.20 2.29
CA GLY A 331 14.36 13.94 1.79
C GLY A 331 13.49 12.74 2.20
N VAL A 332 13.15 12.63 3.48
CA VAL A 332 12.28 11.57 4.02
C VAL A 332 10.89 11.66 3.39
N GLU A 333 10.31 12.86 3.28
CA GLU A 333 9.02 13.10 2.63
C GLU A 333 8.98 12.59 1.18
N LYS A 334 10.01 12.88 0.39
CA LYS A 334 10.14 12.37 -0.98
C LYS A 334 10.24 10.85 -1.02
N LEU A 335 10.98 10.25 -0.09
CA LEU A 335 11.13 8.79 -0.02
C LEU A 335 9.83 8.08 0.39
N SER A 336 8.97 8.72 1.19
CA SER A 336 7.68 8.16 1.62
C SER A 336 6.71 7.96 0.45
N VAL A 337 6.87 8.69 -0.65
CA VAL A 337 6.00 8.55 -1.83
C VAL A 337 6.20 7.19 -2.51
N GLY A 338 5.12 6.43 -2.69
CA GLY A 338 5.11 5.19 -3.46
C GLY A 338 5.93 4.04 -2.85
N SER A 339 6.17 4.05 -1.53
CA SER A 339 6.70 2.87 -0.84
C SER A 339 5.60 1.84 -0.63
N ASN A 340 5.81 0.59 -1.07
CA ASN A 340 4.90 -0.53 -0.85
C ASN A 340 5.53 -1.63 0.03
N GLU A 341 6.69 -1.35 0.63
CA GLU A 341 7.41 -2.26 1.51
C GLU A 341 7.12 -1.86 2.97
N PRO A 342 6.41 -2.68 3.76
CA PRO A 342 5.93 -2.28 5.09
C PRO A 342 7.03 -1.83 6.06
N LEU A 343 8.19 -2.49 6.06
CA LEU A 343 9.30 -2.13 6.95
C LEU A 343 9.86 -0.75 6.63
N LEU A 344 10.13 -0.48 5.34
CA LEU A 344 10.59 0.82 4.87
C LEU A 344 9.52 1.89 5.10
N GLU A 345 8.26 1.60 4.84
CA GLU A 345 7.14 2.52 5.08
C GLU A 345 7.03 2.92 6.57
N ASN A 346 7.05 1.95 7.49
CA ASN A 346 7.01 2.22 8.93
C ASN A 346 8.23 3.06 9.37
N THR A 347 9.41 2.74 8.83
CA THR A 347 10.66 3.46 9.16
C THR A 347 10.63 4.92 8.66
N LEU A 348 10.21 5.12 7.41
CA LEU A 348 10.06 6.45 6.83
C LEU A 348 9.00 7.26 7.56
N ASN A 349 7.87 6.65 7.93
CA ASN A 349 6.81 7.32 8.68
C ASN A 349 7.24 7.70 10.09
N PHE A 350 7.96 6.82 10.81
CA PHE A 350 8.56 7.18 12.11
C PHE A 350 9.43 8.43 11.98
N LEU A 351 10.39 8.43 11.06
CA LEU A 351 11.30 9.55 10.85
C LEU A 351 10.56 10.80 10.39
N LEU A 352 9.59 10.68 9.49
CA LEU A 352 8.77 11.79 9.01
C LEU A 352 8.09 12.51 10.17
N TYR A 353 7.36 11.77 10.99
CA TYR A 353 6.64 12.35 12.12
C TYR A 353 7.59 12.83 13.22
N ALA A 354 8.69 12.12 13.49
CA ALA A 354 9.69 12.55 14.46
C ALA A 354 10.32 13.90 14.08
N TYR A 355 10.75 14.05 12.82
CA TYR A 355 11.30 15.31 12.33
C TYR A 355 10.24 16.41 12.31
N ARG A 356 8.98 16.13 11.94
CA ARG A 356 7.90 17.13 12.07
C ARG A 356 7.67 17.60 13.50
N THR A 357 7.69 16.69 14.47
CA THR A 357 7.58 17.04 15.91
C THR A 357 8.73 17.95 16.32
N VAL A 358 9.98 17.56 16.05
CA VAL A 358 11.17 18.34 16.44
C VAL A 358 11.19 19.70 15.73
N GLY A 359 10.85 19.74 14.43
CA GLY A 359 10.79 20.98 13.65
C GLY A 359 9.76 21.95 14.22
N ALA A 360 8.52 21.50 14.44
CA ALA A 360 7.46 22.32 15.00
C ALA A 360 7.80 22.86 16.40
N ILE A 361 8.45 22.05 17.25
CA ILE A 361 8.92 22.51 18.57
C ILE A 361 10.02 23.58 18.45
N LYS A 362 10.96 23.42 17.50
CA LYS A 362 12.04 24.40 17.26
C LYS A 362 11.54 25.73 16.72
N GLU A 363 10.38 25.76 16.07
CA GLU A 363 9.75 26.99 15.57
C GLU A 363 9.11 27.84 16.69
N ILE A 364 8.89 27.27 17.88
CA ILE A 364 8.31 27.99 19.02
C ILE A 364 9.30 29.01 19.56
N LYS A 365 8.99 30.29 19.34
CA LYS A 365 9.82 31.42 19.78
C LYS A 365 9.70 31.71 21.28
N THR A 366 8.51 31.51 21.85
CA THR A 366 8.21 31.75 23.26
C THR A 366 7.03 30.88 23.71
N TYR A 367 7.08 30.43 24.96
CA TYR A 367 5.96 29.79 25.64
C TYR A 367 5.21 30.76 26.56
N ILE A 368 5.71 31.98 26.74
CA ILE A 368 5.10 33.01 27.58
C ILE A 368 4.14 33.84 26.72
N LEU A 369 2.85 33.69 26.99
CA LEU A 369 1.75 34.47 26.41
C LEU A 369 1.04 35.30 27.49
N ASP A 370 0.42 36.40 27.10
CA ASP A 370 -0.14 37.40 28.02
C ASP A 370 -1.51 37.03 28.59
N LYS A 371 -2.28 36.20 27.86
CA LYS A 371 -3.65 35.81 28.23
C LYS A 371 -3.86 34.31 28.12
N THR A 372 -4.67 33.76 29.02
CA THR A 372 -5.05 32.35 29.03
C THR A 372 -5.67 31.91 27.69
N ASP A 373 -6.60 32.70 27.13
CA ASP A 373 -7.24 32.36 25.85
C ASP A 373 -6.24 32.17 24.70
N GLN A 374 -5.09 32.87 24.70
CA GLN A 374 -4.07 32.71 23.67
C GLN A 374 -3.39 31.34 23.72
N TYR A 375 -3.26 30.72 24.91
CA TYR A 375 -2.73 29.36 25.02
C TYR A 375 -3.71 28.34 24.44
N ILE A 376 -5.01 28.54 24.69
CA ILE A 376 -6.06 27.68 24.15
C ILE A 376 -6.08 27.79 22.62
N GLU A 377 -6.12 29.02 22.09
CA GLU A 377 -6.06 29.31 20.65
C GLU A 377 -4.82 28.65 20.02
N LYS A 378 -3.63 28.95 20.55
CA LYS A 378 -2.37 28.36 20.05
C LYS A 378 -2.36 26.84 20.09
N TYR A 379 -2.92 26.24 21.12
CA TYR A 379 -3.02 24.78 21.17
C TYR A 379 -3.97 24.25 20.10
N THR A 380 -5.17 24.81 19.99
CA THR A 380 -6.22 24.33 19.08
C THR A 380 -5.94 24.57 17.60
N GLU A 381 -5.04 25.52 17.28
CA GLU A 381 -4.67 25.87 15.90
C GLU A 381 -3.31 25.31 15.47
N GLU A 382 -2.33 25.27 16.37
CA GLU A 382 -0.94 24.97 16.04
C GLU A 382 -0.37 23.81 16.87
N TYR A 383 -0.40 23.89 18.20
CA TYR A 383 0.37 22.95 19.04
C TYR A 383 -0.23 21.55 19.14
N TYR A 384 -1.52 21.36 18.88
CA TYR A 384 -2.10 20.01 18.78
C TYR A 384 -1.40 19.15 17.72
N LYS A 385 -0.82 19.77 16.68
CA LYS A 385 -0.09 19.07 15.62
C LYS A 385 1.21 18.45 16.14
N ILE A 386 1.85 19.06 17.15
CA ILE A 386 3.05 18.52 17.80
C ILE A 386 2.70 17.20 18.48
N ASP A 387 1.58 17.17 19.21
CA ASP A 387 1.09 15.98 19.89
C ASP A 387 0.66 14.89 18.90
N GLN A 388 -0.01 15.27 17.81
CA GLN A 388 -0.39 14.36 16.73
C GLN A 388 0.84 13.70 16.09
N ASN A 389 1.85 14.51 15.73
CA ASN A 389 3.08 14.03 15.12
C ASN A 389 3.86 13.13 16.10
N TYR A 390 3.99 13.53 17.38
CA TYR A 390 4.67 12.71 18.38
C TYR A 390 3.99 11.35 18.54
N ARG A 391 2.65 11.33 18.69
CA ARG A 391 1.90 10.08 18.79
C ARG A 391 2.12 9.17 17.60
N LYS A 392 2.04 9.72 16.38
CA LYS A 392 2.28 8.93 15.16
C LYS A 392 3.71 8.41 15.08
N ALA A 393 4.71 9.22 15.43
CA ALA A 393 6.10 8.79 15.46
C ALA A 393 6.27 7.58 16.39
N ILE A 394 5.79 7.66 17.63
CA ILE A 394 5.87 6.54 18.58
C ILE A 394 5.12 5.30 18.06
N TRP A 395 3.93 5.48 17.49
CA TRP A 395 3.15 4.37 16.93
C TRP A 395 3.88 3.64 15.78
N TYR A 396 4.50 4.39 14.87
CA TYR A 396 5.28 3.80 13.78
C TYR A 396 6.59 3.17 14.28
N TYR A 397 7.25 3.76 15.28
CA TYR A 397 8.48 3.21 15.87
C TYR A 397 8.28 1.77 16.34
N TYR A 398 7.21 1.50 17.09
CA TYR A 398 6.91 0.16 17.61
C TYR A 398 6.40 -0.83 16.55
N LYS A 399 6.24 -0.40 15.30
CA LYS A 399 5.94 -1.26 14.14
C LYS A 399 7.17 -1.60 13.32
N ILE A 400 8.33 -1.01 13.63
CA ILE A 400 9.58 -1.31 12.94
C ILE A 400 10.08 -2.67 13.44
N ASP A 401 10.28 -3.60 12.51
CA ASP A 401 11.01 -4.83 12.80
C ASP A 401 12.52 -4.56 12.72
N PHE A 402 13.11 -4.21 13.86
CA PHE A 402 14.54 -3.87 13.94
C PHE A 402 15.47 -5.03 13.55
N ALA A 403 14.99 -6.28 13.57
CA ALA A 403 15.79 -7.44 13.16
C ALA A 403 15.99 -7.53 11.64
N GLU A 404 15.07 -6.95 10.87
CA GLU A 404 15.06 -7.01 9.39
C GLU A 404 15.58 -5.71 8.74
N LEU A 405 16.01 -4.72 9.54
CA LEU A 405 16.47 -3.43 9.02
C LEU A 405 17.77 -3.56 8.22
N SER A 406 17.77 -2.95 7.03
CA SER A 406 18.96 -2.91 6.16
C SER A 406 19.96 -1.81 6.52
N ILE A 407 19.61 -0.88 7.41
CA ILE A 407 20.49 0.23 7.85
C ILE A 407 20.77 0.13 9.36
N GLN A 408 22.02 0.42 9.74
CA GLN A 408 22.47 0.33 11.14
C GLN A 408 22.58 1.71 11.76
N LEU A 409 21.51 2.17 12.41
CA LEU A 409 21.48 3.42 13.16
C LEU A 409 21.25 3.14 14.64
N ASN A 410 21.66 4.09 15.49
CA ASN A 410 21.27 4.07 16.89
C ASN A 410 19.83 4.57 17.03
N TRP A 411 18.88 3.68 16.76
CA TRP A 411 17.44 3.98 16.79
C TRP A 411 16.95 4.38 18.18
N ASP A 412 17.50 3.78 19.24
CA ASP A 412 17.18 4.16 20.62
C ASP A 412 17.61 5.60 20.90
N ALA A 413 18.74 6.06 20.37
CA ALA A 413 19.15 7.46 20.48
C ALA A 413 18.21 8.41 19.71
N GLN A 414 17.70 7.99 18.54
CA GLN A 414 16.70 8.77 17.78
C GLN A 414 15.39 8.90 18.57
N LEU A 415 14.92 7.81 19.16
CA LEU A 415 13.73 7.81 20.02
C LEU A 415 13.95 8.67 21.27
N ALA A 416 15.11 8.55 21.92
CA ALA A 416 15.45 9.32 23.11
C ALA A 416 15.48 10.82 22.82
N LEU A 417 16.06 11.24 21.68
CA LEU A 417 16.08 12.64 21.26
C LEU A 417 14.65 13.18 21.02
N LEU A 418 13.81 12.42 20.32
CA LEU A 418 12.41 12.78 20.12
C LEU A 418 11.68 12.95 21.47
N ASN A 419 11.86 12.00 22.39
CA ASN A 419 11.26 12.02 23.72
C ASN A 419 11.72 13.24 24.54
N ASP A 420 13.00 13.62 24.47
CA ASP A 420 13.53 14.79 25.17
C ASP A 420 12.94 16.11 24.67
N HIS A 421 12.86 16.28 23.35
CA HIS A 421 12.21 17.45 22.74
C HIS A 421 10.73 17.55 23.14
N TYR A 422 10.00 16.44 23.04
CA TYR A 422 8.58 16.40 23.37
C TYR A 422 8.32 16.66 24.86
N ARG A 423 9.13 16.07 25.75
CA ARG A 423 9.09 16.34 27.20
C ARG A 423 9.29 17.82 27.49
N THR A 424 10.31 18.43 26.89
CA THR A 424 10.61 19.86 27.07
C THR A 424 9.46 20.75 26.61
N PHE A 425 8.84 20.41 25.47
CA PHE A 425 7.65 21.10 24.98
C PHE A 425 6.49 21.02 25.97
N LEU A 426 6.13 19.81 26.41
CA LEU A 426 5.04 19.59 27.37
C LEU A 426 5.26 20.36 28.68
N GLU A 427 6.49 20.30 29.20
CA GLU A 427 6.86 20.95 30.45
C GLU A 427 6.76 22.48 30.36
N LYS A 428 7.40 23.08 29.35
CA LYS A 428 7.44 24.54 29.19
C LYS A 428 6.07 25.12 28.86
N LEU A 429 5.32 24.49 27.96
CA LEU A 429 3.99 24.94 27.57
C LEU A 429 3.06 24.96 28.78
N ASN A 430 2.97 23.83 29.50
CA ASN A 430 2.02 23.72 30.60
C ASN A 430 2.44 24.52 31.84
N ARG A 431 3.75 24.73 32.06
CA ARG A 431 4.24 25.61 33.13
C ARG A 431 3.75 27.04 32.95
N GLU A 432 3.95 27.61 31.76
CA GLU A 432 3.54 29.00 31.50
C GLU A 432 2.02 29.14 31.38
N TRP A 433 1.33 28.14 30.82
CA TRP A 433 -0.14 28.07 30.82
C TRP A 433 -0.73 28.11 32.24
N LEU A 434 -0.28 27.21 33.12
CA LEU A 434 -0.81 27.12 34.49
C LEU A 434 -0.45 28.33 35.32
N LYS A 435 0.75 28.88 35.16
CA LYS A 435 1.16 30.14 35.77
C LYS A 435 0.27 31.31 35.33
N CYS A 436 -0.05 31.40 34.04
CA CYS A 436 -0.96 32.42 33.51
C CYS A 436 -2.36 32.25 34.10
N TRP A 437 -2.90 31.03 34.11
CA TRP A 437 -4.25 30.79 34.63
C TRP A 437 -4.37 30.97 36.15
N ASN A 438 -3.30 30.68 36.90
CA ASN A 438 -3.21 30.97 38.33
C ASN A 438 -3.41 32.46 38.65
N ALA A 439 -2.97 33.37 37.77
CA ALA A 439 -3.23 34.81 37.95
C ALA A 439 -4.72 35.17 37.92
N TYR A 440 -5.56 34.27 37.42
CA TYR A 440 -7.02 34.36 37.39
C TYR A 440 -7.69 33.37 38.36
N ASP A 441 -6.96 32.89 39.37
CA ASP A 441 -7.44 31.97 40.42
C ASP A 441 -8.07 30.69 39.86
N PHE A 442 -7.58 30.21 38.71
CA PHE A 442 -8.10 29.02 38.02
C PHE A 442 -9.61 29.05 37.77
N ARG A 443 -10.21 30.23 37.60
CA ARG A 443 -11.64 30.27 37.32
C ARG A 443 -11.91 29.97 35.85
N LEU A 444 -12.85 29.05 35.59
CA LEU A 444 -13.28 28.74 34.22
C LEU A 444 -14.12 29.87 33.61
N ASP A 445 -14.79 30.67 34.44
CA ASP A 445 -15.63 31.79 33.99
C ASP A 445 -14.81 32.97 33.42
N THR A 446 -13.50 33.00 33.63
CA THR A 446 -12.59 34.00 33.05
C THR A 446 -12.08 33.61 31.67
N LEU A 447 -12.40 32.42 31.17
CA LEU A 447 -11.96 31.93 29.87
C LEU A 447 -13.09 32.09 28.84
N SER A 448 -12.74 32.39 27.59
CA SER A 448 -13.70 32.47 26.47
C SER A 448 -14.23 31.09 26.05
N ALA A 449 -13.45 30.04 26.30
CA ALA A 449 -13.78 28.67 25.96
C ALA A 449 -14.98 28.14 26.75
N THR A 450 -15.78 27.29 26.12
CA THR A 450 -16.96 26.71 26.77
C THR A 450 -16.55 25.68 27.84
N PRO A 451 -16.97 25.83 29.11
CA PRO A 451 -16.77 24.79 30.11
C PRO A 451 -17.56 23.53 29.77
N GLN A 452 -16.94 22.36 29.94
CA GLN A 452 -17.53 21.05 29.63
C GLN A 452 -18.85 20.79 30.36
N PHE A 453 -19.01 21.30 31.59
CA PHE A 453 -20.27 21.17 32.33
C PHE A 453 -21.46 21.92 31.69
N ASN A 454 -21.24 22.70 30.63
CA ASN A 454 -22.30 23.30 29.81
C ASN A 454 -22.66 22.48 28.58
N PHE A 455 -22.02 21.33 28.36
CA PHE A 455 -22.20 20.46 27.20
C PHE A 455 -23.68 20.14 26.92
N TYR A 456 -24.40 19.57 27.90
CA TYR A 456 -25.78 19.17 27.69
C TYR A 456 -26.64 20.36 27.22
N LYS A 457 -26.51 21.51 27.88
CA LYS A 457 -27.30 22.71 27.59
C LYS A 457 -26.99 23.30 26.21
N LYS A 458 -25.73 23.25 25.76
CA LYS A 458 -25.31 23.85 24.48
C LYS A 458 -25.44 22.92 23.29
N GLU A 459 -25.13 21.64 23.47
CA GLU A 459 -24.95 20.69 22.37
C GLU A 459 -26.12 19.71 22.23
N VAL A 460 -26.81 19.37 23.33
CA VAL A 460 -27.81 18.30 23.37
C VAL A 460 -29.23 18.84 23.49
N GLU A 461 -29.49 19.72 24.46
CA GLU A 461 -30.82 20.30 24.73
C GLU A 461 -31.42 21.04 23.52
N PRO A 462 -30.64 21.78 22.69
CA PRO A 462 -31.19 22.46 21.51
C PRO A 462 -31.50 21.55 20.32
N SER A 463 -31.15 20.26 20.37
CA SER A 463 -31.32 19.36 19.22
C SER A 463 -32.76 18.90 19.08
N GLU A 464 -33.38 19.21 17.93
CA GLU A 464 -34.71 18.69 17.58
C GLU A 464 -34.67 17.37 16.80
N GLN A 465 -33.48 16.95 16.38
CA GLN A 465 -33.30 15.75 15.57
C GLN A 465 -32.99 14.53 16.43
N LYS A 466 -33.04 13.33 15.82
CA LYS A 466 -32.49 12.12 16.45
C LYS A 466 -30.98 12.27 16.62
N LEU A 467 -30.55 12.24 17.88
CA LEU A 467 -29.20 12.53 18.30
C LEU A 467 -28.58 11.32 19.00
N ALA A 468 -27.40 10.92 18.53
CA ALA A 468 -26.51 10.04 19.30
C ALA A 468 -25.37 10.88 19.88
N VAL A 469 -25.08 10.71 21.16
CA VAL A 469 -23.93 11.32 21.84
C VAL A 469 -22.95 10.21 22.19
N ILE A 470 -21.78 10.21 21.58
CA ILE A 470 -20.70 9.30 21.91
C ILE A 470 -19.74 10.01 22.86
N ILE A 471 -19.56 9.44 24.04
CA ILE A 471 -18.55 9.86 25.01
C ILE A 471 -17.41 8.86 24.88
N SER A 472 -16.32 9.28 24.25
CA SER A 472 -15.10 8.50 24.15
C SER A 472 -14.15 8.92 25.26
N ASP A 473 -14.00 8.06 26.26
CA ASP A 473 -13.12 8.25 27.41
C ASP A 473 -11.69 8.56 26.95
N ALA A 474 -11.09 9.58 27.54
CA ALA A 474 -9.73 10.05 27.23
C ALA A 474 -9.47 10.49 25.76
N LEU A 475 -10.50 10.86 24.97
CA LEU A 475 -10.29 11.32 23.60
C LEU A 475 -9.67 12.73 23.57
N ARG A 476 -8.41 12.82 23.15
CA ARG A 476 -7.70 14.10 23.00
C ARG A 476 -8.14 14.90 21.79
N TYR A 477 -7.94 16.23 21.84
CA TYR A 477 -8.31 17.16 20.77
C TYR A 477 -7.72 16.80 19.40
N GLU A 478 -6.42 16.43 19.33
CA GLU A 478 -5.77 16.09 18.05
C GLU A 478 -6.28 14.78 17.46
N VAL A 479 -6.68 13.82 18.31
CA VAL A 479 -7.36 12.60 17.85
C VAL A 479 -8.72 12.94 17.29
N GLY A 480 -9.41 13.91 17.91
CA GLY A 480 -10.66 14.44 17.37
C GLY A 480 -10.50 14.98 15.96
N VAL A 481 -9.43 15.75 15.69
CA VAL A 481 -9.17 16.33 14.36
C VAL A 481 -9.04 15.22 13.32
N GLU A 482 -8.33 14.14 13.66
CA GLU A 482 -8.21 12.99 12.78
C GLU A 482 -9.54 12.25 12.57
N LEU A 483 -10.34 12.09 13.62
CA LEU A 483 -11.68 11.49 13.49
C LEU A 483 -12.57 12.35 12.59
N MET A 484 -12.59 13.68 12.77
CA MET A 484 -13.33 14.60 11.90
C MET A 484 -12.89 14.46 10.44
N ASN A 485 -11.57 14.42 10.19
CA ASN A 485 -11.01 14.25 8.85
C ASN A 485 -11.41 12.89 8.25
N ALA A 486 -11.28 11.80 9.00
CA ALA A 486 -11.71 10.47 8.57
C ALA A 486 -13.22 10.43 8.26
N LEU A 487 -14.03 11.08 9.07
CA LEU A 487 -15.47 11.19 8.85
C LEU A 487 -15.82 11.99 7.60
N ASN A 488 -15.06 13.03 7.25
CA ASN A 488 -15.27 13.83 6.05
C ASN A 488 -14.86 13.12 4.75
N SER A 489 -14.06 12.05 4.84
CA SER A 489 -13.74 11.19 3.68
C SER A 489 -14.97 10.47 3.09
N ASP A 490 -16.03 10.25 3.88
CA ASP A 490 -17.30 9.77 3.32
C ASP A 490 -18.02 10.95 2.62
N PRO A 491 -18.27 10.88 1.31
CA PRO A 491 -18.86 12.00 0.56
C PRO A 491 -20.26 12.38 1.08
N LYS A 492 -20.96 11.47 1.75
CA LYS A 492 -22.31 11.71 2.31
C LYS A 492 -22.28 12.30 3.72
N ASN A 493 -21.10 12.44 4.31
CA ASN A 493 -20.94 12.84 5.69
C ASN A 493 -20.29 14.23 5.79
N VAL A 494 -20.76 15.02 6.76
CA VAL A 494 -20.21 16.33 7.09
C VAL A 494 -19.91 16.34 8.57
N ALA A 495 -18.63 16.44 8.89
CA ALA A 495 -18.13 16.52 10.25
C ALA A 495 -17.43 17.86 10.48
N GLN A 496 -17.69 18.47 11.65
CA GLN A 496 -17.02 19.67 12.12
C GLN A 496 -16.56 19.47 13.56
N GLN A 497 -15.41 20.05 13.90
CA GLN A 497 -14.86 20.01 15.24
C GLN A 497 -14.92 21.38 15.91
N ARG A 498 -15.33 21.36 17.17
CA ARG A 498 -15.16 22.42 18.16
C ARG A 498 -14.43 21.83 19.36
N PHE A 499 -14.28 22.61 20.44
CA PHE A 499 -13.73 22.12 21.69
C PHE A 499 -14.50 22.65 22.90
N MET A 500 -14.29 22.00 24.04
CA MET A 500 -14.66 22.48 25.36
C MET A 500 -13.49 22.30 26.32
N LEU A 501 -13.57 22.95 27.48
CA LEU A 501 -12.62 22.76 28.57
C LEU A 501 -13.19 21.83 29.64
N ALA A 502 -12.51 20.71 29.87
CA ALA A 502 -12.79 19.82 30.99
C ALA A 502 -12.57 20.53 32.34
N SER A 503 -13.21 20.01 33.37
CA SER A 503 -13.01 20.49 34.75
C SER A 503 -11.67 20.04 35.32
N VAL A 504 -11.19 20.71 36.37
CA VAL A 504 -10.09 20.25 37.21
C VAL A 504 -10.66 19.71 38.54
N PRO A 505 -10.32 18.49 38.97
CA PRO A 505 -9.44 17.55 38.31
C PRO A 505 -10.06 16.95 37.05
N SER A 506 -9.25 16.73 36.01
CA SER A 506 -9.60 16.09 34.74
C SER A 506 -9.74 14.57 34.90
N LYS A 507 -10.60 14.16 35.81
CA LYS A 507 -10.87 12.76 36.14
C LYS A 507 -12.18 12.31 35.51
N THR A 508 -12.22 11.07 35.03
CA THR A 508 -13.37 10.37 34.44
C THR A 508 -14.69 10.64 35.17
N SER A 509 -14.74 10.42 36.48
CA SER A 509 -15.97 10.60 37.26
C SER A 509 -16.50 12.05 37.23
N VAL A 510 -15.60 13.04 37.22
CA VAL A 510 -15.96 14.47 37.14
C VAL A 510 -16.44 14.80 35.73
N GLY A 511 -15.66 14.44 34.71
CA GLY A 511 -15.99 14.75 33.32
C GLY A 511 -17.27 14.06 32.85
N MET A 512 -17.46 12.76 33.17
CA MET A 512 -18.69 12.04 32.83
C MET A 512 -19.94 12.64 33.51
N ALA A 513 -19.81 13.16 34.73
CA ALA A 513 -20.92 13.83 35.41
C ALA A 513 -21.25 15.19 34.75
N ASN A 514 -20.23 15.94 34.32
CA ASN A 514 -20.38 17.23 33.64
C ASN A 514 -21.15 17.14 32.31
N LEU A 515 -21.12 15.98 31.65
CA LEU A 515 -21.79 15.75 30.37
C LEU A 515 -23.30 15.43 30.52
N LEU A 516 -23.80 15.27 31.75
CA LEU A 516 -25.20 14.93 32.03
C LEU A 516 -26.04 16.19 32.37
N PRO A 517 -27.37 16.14 32.22
CA PRO A 517 -28.26 17.22 32.65
C PRO A 517 -28.48 17.19 34.16
N GLY A 518 -28.68 18.37 34.76
CA GLY A 518 -28.99 18.49 36.18
C GLY A 518 -28.92 19.93 36.69
N LYS A 519 -29.40 20.16 37.92
CA LYS A 519 -29.35 21.47 38.58
C LYS A 519 -28.37 21.47 39.75
N ASP A 520 -28.38 20.44 40.58
CA ASP A 520 -27.59 20.36 41.81
C ASP A 520 -26.51 19.28 41.67
N TYR A 521 -25.23 19.69 41.66
CA TYR A 521 -24.07 18.82 41.50
C TYR A 521 -23.29 18.82 42.80
N LYS A 522 -23.07 17.63 43.36
CA LYS A 522 -22.39 17.47 44.66
C LYS A 522 -21.23 16.49 44.57
N PHE A 523 -20.16 16.82 45.27
CA PHE A 523 -18.98 15.97 45.46
C PHE A 523 -18.97 15.40 46.88
N ALA A 524 -19.27 14.10 47.01
CA ALA A 524 -19.38 13.40 48.28
C ALA A 524 -18.27 12.34 48.43
N ASN A 525 -17.10 12.75 48.96
CA ASN A 525 -15.96 11.86 49.23
C ASN A 525 -15.56 10.97 48.02
N GLY A 526 -15.50 11.55 46.83
CA GLY A 526 -15.17 10.84 45.58
C GLY A 526 -16.36 10.32 44.78
N ALA A 527 -17.54 10.18 45.39
CA ALA A 527 -18.79 9.95 44.67
C ALA A 527 -19.37 11.29 44.18
N ILE A 528 -20.02 11.27 43.01
CA ILE A 528 -20.67 12.45 42.43
C ILE A 528 -22.16 12.18 42.29
N THR A 529 -22.96 13.15 42.71
CA THR A 529 -24.42 13.09 42.55
C THR A 529 -24.94 14.29 41.76
N ILE A 530 -25.96 14.03 40.95
CA ILE A 530 -26.74 15.04 40.22
C ILE A 530 -28.19 14.93 40.63
N ASP A 531 -28.76 16.01 41.19
CA ASP A 531 -30.11 16.04 41.76
C ASP A 531 -30.35 14.81 42.67
N ASP A 532 -29.43 14.61 43.61
CA ASP A 532 -29.35 13.52 44.60
C ASP A 532 -29.26 12.09 44.04
N ARG A 533 -28.88 11.92 42.76
CA ARG A 533 -28.63 10.60 42.13
C ARG A 533 -27.16 10.43 41.76
N THR A 534 -26.59 9.27 42.10
CA THR A 534 -25.19 8.93 41.76
C THR A 534 -24.99 8.71 40.25
N THR A 535 -23.78 8.97 39.73
CA THR A 535 -23.45 8.92 38.29
C THR A 535 -22.49 7.78 37.91
N ASP A 536 -22.22 6.86 38.83
CA ASP A 536 -21.20 5.79 38.76
C ASP A 536 -21.53 4.64 37.80
N THR A 537 -22.80 4.48 37.39
CA THR A 537 -23.22 3.39 36.48
C THR A 537 -24.05 3.91 35.32
N ILE A 538 -24.05 3.19 34.20
CA ILE A 538 -24.76 3.58 32.97
C ILE A 538 -26.28 3.61 33.20
N GLU A 539 -26.81 2.70 34.00
CA GLU A 539 -28.22 2.66 34.37
C GLU A 539 -28.63 3.94 35.09
N LYS A 540 -27.83 4.39 36.05
CA LYS A 540 -28.08 5.64 36.78
C LYS A 540 -27.94 6.87 35.88
N ARG A 541 -26.98 6.89 34.95
CA ARG A 541 -26.84 7.95 33.94
C ARG A 541 -28.05 8.01 33.02
N SER A 542 -28.56 6.85 32.58
CA SER A 542 -29.80 6.77 31.79
C SER A 542 -30.98 7.36 32.54
N VAL A 543 -31.10 7.06 33.85
CA VAL A 543 -32.16 7.58 34.72
C VAL A 543 -32.07 9.10 34.93
N ILE A 544 -30.87 9.69 34.86
CA ILE A 544 -30.67 11.15 34.90
C ILE A 544 -31.11 11.78 33.58
N LEU A 545 -30.69 11.24 32.44
CA LEU A 545 -31.11 11.70 31.11
C LEU A 545 -32.64 11.65 30.94
N GLN A 546 -33.27 10.59 31.46
CA GLN A 546 -34.72 10.39 31.43
C GLN A 546 -35.55 11.46 32.14
N LYS A 547 -34.94 12.25 33.05
CA LYS A 547 -35.61 13.41 33.65
C LYS A 547 -35.88 14.54 32.64
N LYS A 548 -35.09 14.59 31.55
CA LYS A 548 -35.22 15.61 30.49
C LYS A 548 -35.96 15.07 29.26
N ASP A 549 -35.72 13.82 28.92
CA ASP A 549 -36.37 13.12 27.81
C ASP A 549 -36.62 11.67 28.22
N SER A 550 -37.89 11.28 28.43
CA SER A 550 -38.27 9.93 28.88
C SER A 550 -37.80 8.80 27.96
N GLU A 551 -37.54 9.10 26.69
CA GLU A 551 -37.02 8.13 25.72
C GLU A 551 -35.49 8.09 25.68
N ALA A 552 -34.80 9.00 26.39
CA ALA A 552 -33.35 9.02 26.41
C ALA A 552 -32.77 7.75 27.05
N ARG A 553 -31.64 7.28 26.51
CA ARG A 553 -30.96 6.07 26.98
C ARG A 553 -29.46 6.30 27.08
N ALA A 554 -28.81 5.64 28.03
CA ALA A 554 -27.36 5.48 28.08
C ALA A 554 -27.00 4.00 27.88
N VAL A 555 -25.98 3.71 27.07
CA VAL A 555 -25.52 2.34 26.75
C VAL A 555 -24.00 2.28 26.61
N LYS A 556 -23.41 1.08 26.74
CA LYS A 556 -22.00 0.86 26.35
C LYS A 556 -21.89 0.65 24.85
N PHE A 557 -20.78 1.10 24.27
CA PHE A 557 -20.42 0.83 22.89
C PHE A 557 -20.39 -0.68 22.58
N GLY A 558 -19.73 -1.46 23.45
CA GLY A 558 -19.66 -2.93 23.30
C GLY A 558 -21.02 -3.61 23.27
N ASP A 559 -21.98 -3.13 24.07
CA ASP A 559 -23.34 -3.69 24.09
C ASP A 559 -24.09 -3.43 22.78
N VAL A 560 -23.92 -2.24 22.19
CA VAL A 560 -24.50 -1.92 20.87
C VAL A 560 -23.86 -2.79 19.79
N MET A 561 -22.53 -2.93 19.80
CA MET A 561 -21.83 -3.74 18.80
C MET A 561 -22.11 -5.24 18.93
N GLY A 562 -22.41 -5.72 20.14
CA GLY A 562 -22.77 -7.13 20.40
C GLY A 562 -24.23 -7.49 20.08
N LYS A 563 -25.13 -6.51 19.95
CA LYS A 563 -26.56 -6.75 19.70
C LYS A 563 -26.90 -6.90 18.21
N PRO A 564 -27.94 -7.69 17.87
CA PRO A 564 -28.49 -7.72 16.52
C PRO A 564 -28.93 -6.34 16.03
N ARG A 565 -28.78 -6.09 14.72
CA ARG A 565 -29.14 -4.80 14.10
C ARG A 565 -30.59 -4.39 14.33
N VAL A 566 -31.51 -5.36 14.45
CA VAL A 566 -32.94 -5.09 14.69
C VAL A 566 -33.15 -4.48 16.07
N GLU A 567 -32.54 -5.05 17.12
CA GLU A 567 -32.62 -4.52 18.49
C GLU A 567 -32.00 -3.12 18.59
N ASN A 568 -30.87 -2.90 17.89
CA ASN A 568 -30.24 -1.58 17.86
C ASN A 568 -31.13 -0.54 17.16
N ARG A 569 -31.86 -0.91 16.10
CA ARG A 569 -32.84 0.01 15.48
C ARG A 569 -33.92 0.46 16.47
N ASP A 570 -34.35 -0.43 17.37
CA ASP A 570 -35.32 -0.09 18.42
C ASP A 570 -34.70 0.83 19.47
N LEU A 571 -33.45 0.60 19.88
CA LEU A 571 -32.71 1.50 20.78
C LEU A 571 -32.63 2.93 20.21
N PHE A 572 -32.31 3.08 18.93
CA PHE A 572 -32.20 4.38 18.24
C PHE A 572 -33.56 4.92 17.73
N LYS A 573 -34.69 4.40 18.23
CA LYS A 573 -35.99 5.09 18.12
C LYS A 573 -36.06 6.31 19.02
N GLY A 574 -35.45 6.25 20.21
CA GLY A 574 -35.40 7.37 21.16
C GLY A 574 -34.71 8.59 20.57
N LYS A 575 -35.14 9.79 21.00
CA LYS A 575 -34.61 11.07 20.47
C LYS A 575 -33.13 11.25 20.82
N VAL A 576 -32.71 10.89 22.03
CA VAL A 576 -31.31 11.04 22.50
C VAL A 576 -30.74 9.71 23.03
N VAL A 577 -29.65 9.23 22.45
CA VAL A 577 -28.94 8.03 22.94
C VAL A 577 -27.49 8.37 23.26
N TYR A 578 -27.08 8.17 24.51
CA TYR A 578 -25.69 8.30 24.97
C TYR A 578 -24.98 6.95 24.86
N ILE A 579 -23.79 6.94 24.26
CA ILE A 579 -22.95 5.76 24.05
C ILE A 579 -21.60 6.02 24.71
N TYR A 580 -21.24 5.15 25.65
CA TYR A 580 -19.94 5.21 26.34
C TYR A 580 -18.94 4.26 25.66
N HIS A 581 -17.82 4.82 25.24
CA HIS A 581 -16.70 4.14 24.58
C HIS A 581 -15.43 4.45 25.37
N ASP A 582 -14.61 3.45 25.72
CA ASP A 582 -13.58 3.58 26.75
C ASP A 582 -12.21 2.99 26.37
N VAL A 583 -12.00 2.59 25.12
CA VAL A 583 -10.82 1.80 24.72
C VAL A 583 -9.47 2.48 25.03
N ILE A 584 -9.40 3.82 24.94
CA ILE A 584 -8.17 4.59 25.20
C ILE A 584 -7.85 4.52 26.69
N ASP A 585 -8.76 4.98 27.55
CA ASP A 585 -8.56 5.02 29.00
C ASP A 585 -8.41 3.61 29.59
N ALA A 586 -9.25 2.66 29.18
CA ALA A 586 -9.18 1.27 29.63
C ALA A 586 -7.84 0.58 29.30
N THR A 587 -7.16 1.04 28.25
CA THR A 587 -5.81 0.57 27.88
C THR A 587 -4.72 1.36 28.63
N GLY A 588 -4.87 2.69 28.71
CA GLY A 588 -3.89 3.62 29.26
C GLY A 588 -3.74 3.53 30.78
N ASP A 589 -4.85 3.43 31.52
CA ASP A 589 -4.83 3.48 32.99
C ASP A 589 -4.24 2.22 33.65
N ARG A 590 -4.04 1.15 32.87
CA ARG A 590 -3.47 -0.11 33.34
C ARG A 590 -1.97 -0.17 33.06
N VAL A 591 -1.17 -0.30 34.11
CA VAL A 591 0.31 -0.46 34.05
C VAL A 591 0.76 -1.51 33.02
N VAL A 592 0.04 -2.64 32.90
CA VAL A 592 0.41 -3.73 31.98
C VAL A 592 0.18 -3.42 30.51
N SER A 593 -0.67 -2.42 30.19
CA SER A 593 -1.05 -2.08 28.82
C SER A 593 -0.83 -0.61 28.46
N GLU A 594 -0.36 0.23 29.38
CA GLU A 594 -0.23 1.67 29.16
C GLU A 594 0.63 2.05 27.95
N ARG A 595 1.67 1.26 27.63
CA ARG A 595 2.49 1.45 26.42
C ARG A 595 1.73 1.26 25.10
N ASN A 596 0.57 0.61 25.13
CA ASN A 596 -0.31 0.42 23.98
C ASN A 596 -1.33 1.56 23.81
N THR A 597 -1.26 2.63 24.61
CA THR A 597 -2.21 3.76 24.53
C THR A 597 -2.37 4.29 23.11
N PHE A 598 -1.27 4.51 22.38
CA PHE A 598 -1.35 5.02 21.01
C PHE A 598 -1.89 3.99 20.00
N SER A 599 -1.71 2.70 20.25
CA SER A 599 -2.41 1.65 19.50
C SER A 599 -3.92 1.68 19.78
N ALA A 600 -4.32 1.92 21.03
CA ALA A 600 -5.73 2.08 21.40
C ALA A 600 -6.36 3.34 20.79
N VAL A 601 -5.59 4.42 20.60
CA VAL A 601 -6.04 5.60 19.85
C VAL A 601 -6.36 5.24 18.40
N GLU A 602 -5.51 4.48 17.72
CA GLU A 602 -5.76 4.05 16.34
C GLU A 602 -6.96 3.09 16.24
N GLN A 603 -7.14 2.23 17.25
CA GLN A 603 -8.34 1.40 17.38
C GLN A 603 -9.60 2.26 17.57
N ALA A 604 -9.57 3.24 18.48
CA ALA A 604 -10.68 4.17 18.72
C ALA A 604 -11.08 4.90 17.43
N LEU A 605 -10.11 5.42 16.67
CA LEU A 605 -10.38 6.08 15.39
C LEU A 605 -11.12 5.16 14.41
N GLN A 606 -10.69 3.90 14.29
CA GLN A 606 -11.35 2.92 13.40
C GLN A 606 -12.75 2.54 13.89
N GLU A 607 -12.91 2.28 15.19
CA GLU A 607 -14.19 1.93 15.81
C GLU A 607 -15.20 3.07 15.66
N LEU A 608 -14.82 4.30 16.03
CA LEU A 608 -15.68 5.47 15.96
C LEU A 608 -16.04 5.81 14.51
N THR A 609 -15.10 5.77 13.57
CA THR A 609 -15.37 6.06 12.14
C THR A 609 -16.41 5.10 11.57
N ARG A 610 -16.24 3.79 11.83
CA ARG A 610 -17.18 2.76 11.36
C ARG A 610 -18.54 2.87 12.06
N PHE A 611 -18.53 3.14 13.36
CA PHE A 611 -19.75 3.21 14.15
C PHE A 611 -20.60 4.44 13.81
N ILE A 612 -19.99 5.61 13.63
CA ILE A 612 -20.71 6.82 13.23
C ILE A 612 -21.35 6.64 11.85
N LYS A 613 -20.65 5.99 10.91
CA LYS A 613 -21.22 5.61 9.62
C LYS A 613 -22.41 4.66 9.77
N LEU A 614 -22.34 3.70 10.69
CA LEU A 614 -23.43 2.78 11.00
C LEU A 614 -24.65 3.50 11.61
N LEU A 615 -24.43 4.41 12.57
CA LEU A 615 -25.49 5.23 13.19
C LEU A 615 -26.29 5.99 12.13
N HIS A 616 -25.59 6.68 11.24
CA HIS A 616 -26.23 7.43 10.16
C HIS A 616 -26.91 6.51 9.13
N ALA A 617 -26.24 5.44 8.68
CA ALA A 617 -26.71 4.65 7.54
C ALA A 617 -27.76 3.58 7.89
N SER A 618 -27.71 3.01 9.09
CA SER A 618 -28.51 1.83 9.47
C SER A 618 -29.51 2.09 10.59
N PHE A 619 -29.27 3.10 11.43
CA PHE A 619 -30.11 3.43 12.58
C PHE A 619 -30.86 4.76 12.43
N ASN A 620 -30.71 5.41 11.27
CA ASN A 620 -31.39 6.68 10.93
C ASN A 620 -31.14 7.79 11.97
N VAL A 621 -29.94 7.80 12.56
CA VAL A 621 -29.51 8.90 13.43
C VAL A 621 -29.14 10.09 12.56
N SER A 622 -29.79 11.22 12.80
CA SER A 622 -29.62 12.44 11.99
C SER A 622 -28.34 13.18 12.34
N LYS A 623 -28.05 13.29 13.65
CA LYS A 623 -26.90 14.00 14.18
C LYS A 623 -26.16 13.09 15.17
N VAL A 624 -24.84 13.05 15.06
CA VAL A 624 -23.97 12.38 16.03
C VAL A 624 -23.04 13.43 16.62
N ILE A 625 -22.92 13.47 17.94
CA ILE A 625 -21.93 14.29 18.64
C ILE A 625 -20.94 13.36 19.32
N VAL A 626 -19.65 13.57 19.10
CA VAL A 626 -18.57 12.85 19.80
C VAL A 626 -17.84 13.83 20.70
N THR A 627 -17.65 13.46 21.96
CA THR A 627 -16.83 14.25 22.90
C THR A 627 -16.14 13.34 23.92
N ALA A 628 -15.40 13.93 24.85
CA ALA A 628 -14.72 13.25 25.94
C ALA A 628 -14.98 13.93 27.28
N ASP A 629 -14.74 13.15 28.33
CA ASP A 629 -14.68 13.57 29.72
C ASP A 629 -13.34 14.21 30.10
N HIS A 630 -12.22 13.72 29.55
CA HIS A 630 -10.90 14.35 29.62
C HIS A 630 -10.02 13.93 28.44
N GLY A 631 -8.85 14.56 28.32
CA GLY A 631 -7.72 14.01 27.56
C GLY A 631 -6.68 13.36 28.48
N PHE A 632 -5.44 13.24 28.03
CA PHE A 632 -4.37 12.61 28.80
C PHE A 632 -2.98 13.12 28.43
N LEU A 633 -2.05 12.96 29.35
CA LEU A 633 -0.62 13.05 29.08
C LEU A 633 -0.06 11.65 28.81
N TYR A 634 0.81 11.56 27.81
CA TYR A 634 1.56 10.34 27.52
C TYR A 634 3.04 10.66 27.34
N ASN A 635 3.88 9.86 27.99
CA ASN A 635 5.32 9.90 27.81
C ASN A 635 5.80 8.47 27.51
N ASP A 636 6.48 8.27 26.38
CA ASP A 636 7.01 6.93 26.03
C ASP A 636 8.22 6.52 26.88
N PHE A 637 9.02 7.52 27.29
CA PHE A 637 10.15 7.31 28.18
C PHE A 637 9.68 6.90 29.59
N THR A 638 10.53 6.14 30.29
CA THR A 638 10.25 5.73 31.66
C THR A 638 10.49 6.91 32.61
N ILE A 639 9.47 7.30 33.38
CA ILE A 639 9.61 8.26 34.47
C ILE A 639 10.08 7.51 35.71
N GLU A 640 11.26 7.84 36.21
CA GLU A 640 11.81 7.22 37.41
C GLU A 640 11.13 7.75 38.67
N GLU A 641 11.09 6.94 39.73
CA GLU A 641 10.45 7.32 40.99
C GLU A 641 11.07 8.57 41.63
N LYS A 642 12.37 8.79 41.42
CA LYS A 642 13.10 9.98 41.91
C LYS A 642 12.64 11.28 41.22
N ASP A 643 12.05 11.16 40.04
CA ASP A 643 11.56 12.29 39.24
C ASP A 643 10.09 12.61 39.55
N LYS A 644 9.45 11.82 40.43
CA LYS A 644 8.08 12.05 40.92
C LYS A 644 8.08 12.95 42.15
N GLU A 645 7.04 13.75 42.25
CA GLU A 645 6.79 14.60 43.41
C GLU A 645 6.09 13.81 44.52
N LYS A 646 6.31 14.20 45.77
CA LYS A 646 5.48 13.70 46.87
C LYS A 646 4.13 14.39 46.85
N GLY A 647 3.10 13.69 47.34
CA GLY A 647 1.81 14.31 47.64
C GLY A 647 1.97 15.48 48.61
N VAL A 648 1.07 16.45 48.51
CA VAL A 648 1.16 17.70 49.29
C VAL A 648 0.40 17.58 50.61
N SER A 649 -0.75 16.92 50.58
CA SER A 649 -1.59 16.68 51.75
C SER A 649 -1.15 15.43 52.52
N ASP A 650 -1.09 15.55 53.85
CA ASP A 650 -0.88 14.40 54.74
C ASP A 650 -2.13 13.50 54.85
N ASP A 651 -3.34 14.06 54.62
CA ASP A 651 -4.63 13.35 54.65
C ASP A 651 -5.58 13.87 53.54
N PRO A 652 -5.26 13.60 52.25
CA PRO A 652 -6.10 14.03 51.14
C PRO A 652 -7.40 13.24 51.13
N MET A 653 -8.52 13.92 50.91
CA MET A 653 -9.82 13.27 50.72
C MET A 653 -9.83 12.41 49.46
N VAL A 654 -9.15 12.87 48.40
CA VAL A 654 -8.85 12.07 47.21
C VAL A 654 -7.42 12.35 46.79
N ALA A 655 -6.64 11.30 46.54
CA ALA A 655 -5.29 11.39 46.02
C ALA A 655 -5.19 10.66 44.68
N HIS A 656 -4.57 11.32 43.69
CA HIS A 656 -4.26 10.76 42.39
C HIS A 656 -2.82 11.09 41.97
N SER A 657 -2.37 10.58 40.82
CA SER A 657 -1.04 10.82 40.27
C SER A 657 -0.84 12.26 39.76
N ARG A 658 -1.93 13.03 39.61
CA ARG A 658 -1.90 14.39 39.03
C ARG A 658 -2.62 15.45 39.87
N PHE A 659 -3.33 15.04 40.92
CA PHE A 659 -4.04 15.96 41.79
C PHE A 659 -4.27 15.36 43.18
N GLU A 660 -4.60 16.23 44.13
CA GLU A 660 -5.21 15.89 45.41
C GLU A 660 -6.44 16.77 45.65
N ILE A 661 -7.44 16.27 46.36
CA ILE A 661 -8.56 17.07 46.88
C ILE A 661 -8.50 17.04 48.39
N ALA A 662 -8.56 18.23 49.01
CA ALA A 662 -8.52 18.41 50.46
C ALA A 662 -9.70 19.27 50.94
N LYS A 663 -10.05 19.13 52.23
CA LYS A 663 -11.09 19.93 52.88
C LYS A 663 -10.61 21.33 53.23
N GLU A 664 -9.32 21.48 53.49
CA GLU A 664 -8.71 22.75 53.87
C GLU A 664 -7.74 23.22 52.78
N LYS A 665 -7.52 24.54 52.73
CA LYS A 665 -6.56 25.12 51.80
C LYS A 665 -5.15 24.76 52.25
N ILE A 666 -4.45 23.98 51.43
CA ILE A 666 -3.05 23.61 51.65
C ILE A 666 -2.15 24.57 50.89
N THR A 667 -1.00 24.93 51.47
CA THR A 667 0.04 25.72 50.77
C THR A 667 1.13 24.76 50.30
N PRO A 668 1.16 24.38 49.01
CA PRO A 668 2.17 23.47 48.51
C PRO A 668 3.54 24.13 48.42
N THR A 669 4.61 23.34 48.55
CA THR A 669 5.97 23.81 48.19
C THR A 669 6.11 23.98 46.67
N LEU A 670 5.47 23.09 45.90
CA LEU A 670 5.39 23.11 44.44
C LEU A 670 3.96 22.78 44.02
N GLY A 671 3.39 23.60 43.15
CA GLY A 671 2.04 23.40 42.60
C GLY A 671 1.08 24.53 42.91
N TYR A 672 -0.16 24.34 42.49
CA TYR A 672 -1.24 25.31 42.65
C TYR A 672 -2.38 24.73 43.48
N VAL A 673 -3.00 25.57 44.30
CA VAL A 673 -4.17 25.23 45.10
C VAL A 673 -5.25 26.27 44.93
N PHE A 674 -6.44 25.81 44.55
CA PHE A 674 -7.61 26.65 44.33
C PHE A 674 -8.90 25.93 44.73
N PRO A 675 -9.99 26.67 45.00
CA PRO A 675 -11.29 26.07 45.28
C PRO A 675 -11.79 25.17 44.15
N LEU A 676 -12.30 23.98 44.47
CA LEU A 676 -12.85 23.02 43.50
C LEU A 676 -13.97 23.64 42.65
N LYS A 677 -14.79 24.51 43.26
CA LYS A 677 -15.87 25.25 42.59
C LYS A 677 -15.40 26.21 41.49
N ASN A 678 -14.12 26.61 41.47
CA ASN A 678 -13.61 27.51 40.42
C ASN A 678 -13.56 26.83 39.04
N THR A 679 -13.48 25.50 39.01
CA THR A 679 -13.36 24.71 37.77
C THR A 679 -14.47 23.66 37.61
N THR A 680 -15.45 23.61 38.52
CA THR A 680 -16.54 22.62 38.51
C THR A 680 -17.89 23.28 38.81
N LYS A 681 -18.99 22.51 38.69
CA LYS A 681 -20.32 22.91 39.18
C LYS A 681 -20.57 22.56 40.64
N PHE A 682 -19.58 22.00 41.33
CA PHE A 682 -19.72 21.55 42.71
C PHE A 682 -19.77 22.76 43.66
N SER A 683 -20.58 22.65 44.70
CA SER A 683 -20.85 23.75 45.64
C SER A 683 -20.10 23.59 46.97
N GLU A 684 -19.46 22.45 47.17
CA GLU A 684 -18.69 22.14 48.36
C GLU A 684 -17.44 23.01 48.47
N GLU A 685 -17.16 23.47 49.69
CA GLU A 685 -15.94 24.21 50.03
C GLU A 685 -14.76 23.22 50.16
N LEU A 686 -14.27 22.77 49.01
CA LEU A 686 -13.12 21.88 48.86
C LEU A 686 -12.03 22.56 48.04
N TYR A 687 -10.80 22.09 48.20
CA TYR A 687 -9.63 22.60 47.50
C TYR A 687 -9.01 21.48 46.67
N VAL A 688 -8.61 21.82 45.44
CA VAL A 688 -7.83 20.93 44.58
C VAL A 688 -6.39 21.41 44.53
N VAL A 689 -5.47 20.46 44.60
CA VAL A 689 -4.03 20.66 44.47
C VAL A 689 -3.58 20.00 43.17
N ILE A 690 -2.82 20.73 42.35
CA ILE A 690 -2.22 20.22 41.12
C ILE A 690 -0.74 20.61 41.05
N PRO A 691 0.12 19.88 40.32
CA PRO A 691 1.50 20.26 40.08
C PRO A 691 1.61 21.51 39.19
N GLU A 692 2.79 22.14 39.17
CA GLU A 692 3.04 23.38 38.39
C GLU A 692 3.09 23.16 36.88
N SER A 693 3.18 21.90 36.42
CA SER A 693 3.24 21.52 35.01
C SER A 693 2.77 20.07 34.83
N VAL A 694 3.51 19.24 34.09
CA VAL A 694 3.19 17.85 33.72
C VAL A 694 3.70 16.79 34.72
N ASN A 695 4.23 17.23 35.86
CA ASN A 695 4.80 16.38 36.91
C ASN A 695 3.80 15.38 37.51
N ARG A 696 4.28 14.29 38.11
CA ARG A 696 3.42 13.25 38.66
C ARG A 696 3.69 13.07 40.15
N TYR A 697 2.64 12.94 40.95
CA TYR A 697 2.74 12.53 42.34
C TYR A 697 2.99 11.03 42.45
N SER A 698 3.87 10.64 43.37
CA SER A 698 4.12 9.24 43.72
C SER A 698 2.85 8.59 44.27
N ARG A 699 2.39 7.53 43.60
CA ARG A 699 1.21 6.73 43.96
C ARG A 699 1.47 5.26 43.69
N SER A 700 1.10 4.41 44.65
CA SER A 700 1.17 2.97 44.48
C SER A 700 0.22 2.51 43.37
N GLY A 701 0.72 1.71 42.43
CA GLY A 701 -0.09 1.10 41.36
C GLY A 701 -0.46 2.03 40.20
N ALA A 702 -0.03 3.29 40.20
CA ALA A 702 -0.27 4.21 39.09
C ALA A 702 0.68 3.95 37.91
N GLY A 703 0.15 4.04 36.68
CA GLY A 703 0.93 4.00 35.44
C GLY A 703 1.95 5.14 35.32
N ASN A 704 3.04 4.87 34.60
CA ASN A 704 4.15 5.81 34.40
C ASN A 704 4.18 6.44 33.01
N GLN A 705 3.47 5.89 32.03
CA GLN A 705 3.43 6.41 30.65
C GLN A 705 2.19 7.27 30.48
N TYR A 706 1.01 6.76 30.88
CA TYR A 706 -0.28 7.43 30.75
C TYR A 706 -0.76 8.00 32.09
N VAL A 707 -1.17 9.28 32.12
CA VAL A 707 -1.84 9.90 33.28
C VAL A 707 -2.84 10.96 32.87
N HIS A 708 -3.83 11.18 33.73
CA HIS A 708 -4.78 12.28 33.66
C HIS A 708 -5.12 12.77 35.08
N GLY A 709 -5.98 13.80 35.20
CA GLY A 709 -6.43 14.37 36.46
C GLY A 709 -5.86 15.75 36.78
N GLY A 710 -4.86 16.20 36.03
CA GLY A 710 -4.26 17.53 36.15
C GLY A 710 -4.98 18.58 35.31
N ALA A 711 -4.26 19.65 34.98
CA ALA A 711 -4.79 20.80 34.25
C ALA A 711 -3.98 21.16 32.99
N SER A 712 -3.22 20.21 32.43
CA SER A 712 -2.51 20.45 31.18
C SER A 712 -3.48 20.68 30.02
N LEU A 713 -3.05 21.41 28.99
CA LEU A 713 -3.87 21.65 27.80
C LEU A 713 -4.30 20.34 27.12
N GLN A 714 -3.43 19.32 27.14
CA GLN A 714 -3.71 17.96 26.65
C GLN A 714 -4.80 17.24 27.45
N GLU A 715 -4.89 17.49 28.76
CA GLU A 715 -5.92 16.94 29.62
C GLU A 715 -7.25 17.69 29.50
N LEU A 716 -7.20 19.02 29.32
CA LEU A 716 -8.37 19.89 29.43
C LEU A 716 -9.09 20.19 28.12
N ILE A 717 -8.38 20.32 27.01
CA ILE A 717 -9.00 20.65 25.72
C ILE A 717 -9.53 19.36 25.10
N VAL A 718 -10.85 19.17 25.20
CA VAL A 718 -11.54 17.99 24.68
C VAL A 718 -12.30 18.33 23.40
N PRO A 719 -12.33 17.44 22.40
CA PRO A 719 -13.02 17.68 21.15
C PRO A 719 -14.54 17.62 21.33
N VAL A 720 -15.25 18.39 20.50
CA VAL A 720 -16.70 18.24 20.25
C VAL A 720 -16.89 18.13 18.76
N ILE A 721 -17.09 16.91 18.28
CA ILE A 721 -17.24 16.62 16.86
C ILE A 721 -18.71 16.43 16.57
N GLU A 722 -19.24 17.24 15.67
CA GLU A 722 -20.59 17.11 15.17
C GLU A 722 -20.55 16.48 13.78
N SER A 723 -21.21 15.34 13.62
CA SER A 723 -21.35 14.62 12.35
C SER A 723 -22.81 14.56 11.94
N THR A 724 -23.08 14.91 10.68
CA THR A 724 -24.42 14.85 10.08
C THR A 724 -24.33 14.31 8.65
N ARG A 725 -25.40 13.66 8.18
CA ARG A 725 -25.56 13.37 6.75
C ARG A 725 -26.33 14.49 6.07
N LYS A 726 -25.68 15.25 5.20
CA LYS A 726 -26.38 16.15 4.28
C LYS A 726 -26.94 15.35 3.11
N ARG A 727 -28.16 15.69 2.67
CA ARG A 727 -28.80 15.09 1.48
C ARG A 727 -28.30 15.70 0.16
N GLU A 728 -27.89 16.98 0.15
CA GLU A 728 -26.95 17.61 -0.79
C GLU A 728 -26.94 19.14 -0.59
N GLU A 729 -25.74 19.70 -0.51
CA GLU A 729 -25.23 20.85 -1.29
C GLU A 729 -23.73 20.87 -0.96
N VAL A 730 -22.93 20.33 -1.89
CA VAL A 730 -21.47 20.30 -1.81
C VAL A 730 -20.98 21.71 -2.10
N SER A 731 -20.26 22.34 -1.18
CA SER A 731 -19.76 23.72 -1.38
C SER A 731 -18.58 23.82 -2.34
N GLY A 732 -17.99 22.70 -2.76
CA GLY A 732 -16.94 22.63 -3.78
C GLY A 732 -16.25 21.27 -3.82
N LEU A 733 -15.45 21.03 -4.86
CA LEU A 733 -14.57 19.87 -4.95
C LEU A 733 -13.11 20.32 -4.79
N VAL A 734 -12.27 19.49 -4.17
CA VAL A 734 -10.83 19.79 -3.98
C VAL A 734 -10.12 20.05 -5.30
N ALA A 735 -9.19 21.01 -5.31
CA ALA A 735 -8.47 21.40 -6.52
C ALA A 735 -7.21 20.56 -6.76
N PRO A 736 -6.94 20.14 -8.01
CA PRO A 736 -5.60 19.70 -8.38
C PRO A 736 -4.71 20.91 -8.64
N THR A 737 -3.46 20.85 -8.17
CA THR A 737 -2.40 21.79 -8.52
C THR A 737 -1.18 21.04 -9.06
N LEU A 738 -0.66 21.51 -10.19
CA LEU A 738 0.52 20.95 -10.85
C LEU A 738 1.80 21.54 -10.21
N VAL A 739 2.70 20.68 -9.75
CA VAL A 739 3.96 21.11 -9.10
C VAL A 739 5.02 21.48 -10.14
N SER A 740 5.10 20.71 -11.23
CA SER A 740 6.13 20.82 -12.25
C SER A 740 5.88 22.03 -13.16
N LYS A 741 6.78 23.03 -13.13
CA LYS A 741 6.68 24.23 -13.99
C LYS A 741 7.33 24.10 -15.37
N ASP A 742 8.28 23.18 -15.54
CA ASP A 742 8.98 22.94 -16.81
C ASP A 742 8.70 21.51 -17.28
N LEU A 743 7.53 21.32 -17.89
CA LEU A 743 7.07 20.01 -18.35
C LEU A 743 7.79 19.62 -19.63
N LYS A 744 8.50 18.49 -19.58
CA LYS A 744 9.26 17.96 -20.70
C LYS A 744 8.94 16.49 -20.91
N VAL A 745 8.56 16.15 -22.14
CA VAL A 745 8.57 14.75 -22.56
C VAL A 745 10.03 14.38 -22.85
N VAL A 746 10.54 13.43 -22.09
CA VAL A 746 11.86 12.83 -22.30
C VAL A 746 11.63 11.38 -22.71
N SER A 747 12.25 10.97 -23.82
CA SER A 747 12.20 9.60 -24.34
C SER A 747 10.84 9.04 -24.79
N ASN A 748 9.71 9.71 -24.48
CA ASN A 748 8.28 9.40 -24.74
C ASN A 748 7.42 9.58 -23.47
N ILE A 749 8.04 9.89 -22.34
CA ILE A 749 7.40 9.95 -21.02
C ILE A 749 7.39 11.39 -20.50
N LEU A 750 6.26 11.80 -19.94
CA LEU A 750 6.15 12.97 -19.06
C LEU A 750 5.82 12.49 -17.65
N ARG A 751 6.71 12.76 -16.69
CA ARG A 751 6.45 12.54 -15.27
C ARG A 751 5.72 13.73 -14.67
N LEU A 752 4.63 13.45 -13.97
CA LEU A 752 3.77 14.46 -13.35
C LEU A 752 3.68 14.26 -11.84
N ILE A 753 3.63 15.39 -11.16
CA ILE A 753 3.30 15.48 -9.75
C ILE A 753 2.11 16.43 -9.64
N ILE A 754 0.97 15.89 -9.26
CA ILE A 754 -0.24 16.65 -8.91
C ILE A 754 -0.38 16.62 -7.39
N ILE A 755 -0.65 17.78 -6.81
CA ILE A 755 -1.03 17.91 -5.40
C ILE A 755 -2.52 18.18 -5.35
N GLN A 756 -3.24 17.46 -4.49
CA GLN A 756 -4.57 17.91 -4.06
C GLN A 756 -4.36 19.10 -3.12
N GLU A 757 -4.78 20.29 -3.54
CA GLU A 757 -4.42 21.59 -2.93
C GLU A 757 -5.00 21.79 -1.53
N GLU A 758 -6.25 21.39 -1.32
CA GLU A 758 -6.93 21.39 -0.02
C GLU A 758 -7.31 19.96 0.42
N PRO A 759 -7.28 19.62 1.71
CA PRO A 759 -7.79 18.34 2.19
C PRO A 759 -9.31 18.27 1.98
N VAL A 760 -9.83 17.05 1.80
CA VAL A 760 -11.27 16.81 1.86
C VAL A 760 -11.78 17.18 3.26
N SER A 761 -12.85 17.94 3.30
CA SER A 761 -13.38 18.58 4.51
C SER A 761 -14.91 18.59 4.54
N SER A 762 -15.49 19.34 5.47
CA SER A 762 -16.93 19.60 5.51
C SER A 762 -17.42 20.36 4.28
N ASN A 763 -16.53 21.16 3.66
CA ASN A 763 -16.88 22.10 2.60
C ASN A 763 -16.33 21.70 1.22
N LEU A 764 -15.19 21.00 1.18
CA LEU A 764 -14.57 20.53 -0.06
C LEU A 764 -14.63 19.00 -0.12
N LYS A 765 -15.25 18.46 -1.15
CA LYS A 765 -15.37 17.01 -1.36
C LYS A 765 -14.38 16.48 -2.39
N GLU A 766 -14.23 15.16 -2.41
CA GLU A 766 -13.31 14.46 -3.29
C GLU A 766 -13.57 14.78 -4.76
N ARG A 767 -12.51 14.77 -5.57
CA ARG A 767 -12.58 15.00 -7.02
C ARG A 767 -11.94 13.83 -7.73
N THR A 768 -12.60 13.29 -8.75
CA THR A 768 -11.93 12.37 -9.69
C THR A 768 -11.50 13.16 -10.92
N ILE A 769 -10.22 13.13 -11.25
CA ILE A 769 -9.67 13.82 -12.42
C ILE A 769 -9.18 12.84 -13.48
N THR A 770 -9.20 13.26 -14.74
CA THR A 770 -8.50 12.58 -15.84
C THR A 770 -7.38 13.46 -16.39
N VAL A 771 -6.24 12.85 -16.69
CA VAL A 771 -5.00 13.55 -17.06
C VAL A 771 -4.44 12.96 -18.35
N GLY A 772 -4.11 13.80 -19.33
CA GLY A 772 -3.57 13.37 -20.61
C GLY A 772 -2.82 14.48 -21.37
N LEU A 773 -2.02 14.08 -22.36
CA LEU A 773 -1.38 14.98 -23.31
C LEU A 773 -2.22 15.10 -24.58
N TYR A 774 -2.37 16.33 -25.05
CA TYR A 774 -3.18 16.65 -26.22
C TYR A 774 -2.38 17.44 -27.25
N LYS A 775 -2.69 17.22 -28.52
CA LYS A 775 -2.25 18.03 -29.65
C LYS A 775 -3.46 18.33 -30.52
N ASP A 776 -3.67 19.61 -30.83
CA ASP A 776 -4.78 20.07 -31.68
C ASP A 776 -6.17 19.55 -31.25
N GLY A 777 -6.34 19.26 -29.95
CA GLY A 777 -7.57 18.70 -29.37
C GLY A 777 -7.63 17.18 -29.28
N GLU A 778 -6.72 16.44 -29.91
CA GLU A 778 -6.65 14.98 -29.86
C GLU A 778 -5.73 14.49 -28.73
N LEU A 779 -6.14 13.42 -28.04
CA LEU A 779 -5.33 12.77 -27.00
C LEU A 779 -4.17 12.00 -27.66
N VAL A 780 -2.94 12.35 -27.30
CA VAL A 780 -1.70 11.77 -27.84
C VAL A 780 -0.89 10.98 -26.80
N SER A 781 -1.42 10.78 -25.60
CA SER A 781 -0.86 9.88 -24.58
C SER A 781 -1.88 8.85 -24.09
N ASN A 782 -1.48 7.97 -23.18
CA ASN A 782 -2.44 7.32 -22.28
C ASN A 782 -3.17 8.36 -21.42
N GLU A 783 -4.39 8.05 -21.01
CA GLU A 783 -5.15 8.83 -20.01
C GLU A 783 -4.95 8.20 -18.62
N LYS A 784 -4.73 9.02 -17.60
CA LYS A 784 -4.64 8.59 -16.20
C LYS A 784 -5.80 9.14 -15.40
N GLU A 785 -6.49 8.27 -14.69
CA GLU A 785 -7.54 8.65 -13.73
C GLU A 785 -6.97 8.68 -12.32
N LEU A 786 -7.27 9.74 -11.57
CA LEU A 786 -6.80 9.93 -10.19
C LEU A 786 -7.95 10.38 -9.30
N GLU A 787 -8.03 9.78 -8.12
CA GLU A 787 -9.00 10.11 -7.09
C GLU A 787 -8.34 11.00 -6.02
N LEU A 788 -8.75 12.27 -5.98
CA LEU A 788 -8.30 13.26 -5.01
C LEU A 788 -9.24 13.21 -3.79
N ASN A 789 -9.00 12.25 -2.90
CA ASN A 789 -9.84 11.97 -1.72
C ASN A 789 -9.10 12.08 -0.38
N LYS A 790 -7.91 12.69 -0.37
CA LYS A 790 -7.06 12.71 0.81
C LYS A 790 -7.58 13.72 1.84
N VAL A 791 -7.60 13.30 3.10
CA VAL A 791 -8.11 14.13 4.23
C VAL A 791 -6.99 14.70 5.11
N SER A 792 -5.73 14.33 4.85
CA SER A 792 -4.59 14.80 5.65
C SER A 792 -4.30 16.27 5.39
N GLU A 793 -4.07 17.06 6.44
CA GLU A 793 -3.64 18.45 6.29
C GLU A 793 -2.25 18.55 5.64
N ALA A 794 -1.37 17.57 5.90
CA ALA A 794 -0.03 17.54 5.36
C ALA A 794 -0.07 17.40 3.84
N ALA A 795 0.50 18.37 3.12
CA ALA A 795 0.50 18.39 1.66
C ALA A 795 1.17 17.15 1.03
N THR A 796 2.15 16.56 1.71
CA THR A 796 2.88 15.37 1.24
C THR A 796 2.04 14.09 1.22
N ASP A 797 1.07 13.97 2.13
CA ASP A 797 0.08 12.88 2.11
C ASP A 797 -0.95 13.05 0.99
N ARG A 798 -0.89 14.18 0.27
CA ARG A 798 -1.79 14.61 -0.81
C ARG A 798 -1.08 14.73 -2.16
N ILE A 799 0.14 14.19 -2.27
CA ILE A 799 0.92 14.12 -3.50
C ILE A 799 0.54 12.88 -4.31
N PHE A 800 0.24 13.08 -5.58
CA PHE A 800 0.01 12.04 -6.58
C PHE A 800 1.09 12.14 -7.66
N GLN A 801 1.95 11.13 -7.74
CA GLN A 801 2.99 11.03 -8.76
C GLN A 801 2.68 9.91 -9.74
N PHE A 802 2.72 10.22 -11.04
CA PHE A 802 2.43 9.28 -12.12
C PHE A 802 3.07 9.73 -13.42
N ASP A 803 3.20 8.80 -14.36
CA ASP A 803 3.77 9.04 -15.68
C ASP A 803 2.67 9.00 -16.77
N LEU A 804 2.78 9.92 -17.73
CA LEU A 804 2.06 9.91 -19.00
C LEU A 804 3.02 9.51 -20.11
N HIS A 805 2.52 8.75 -21.07
CA HIS A 805 3.30 8.13 -22.13
C HIS A 805 2.64 8.37 -23.47
N LEU A 806 3.41 8.89 -24.42
CA LEU A 806 2.92 9.14 -25.77
C LEU A 806 2.53 7.82 -26.46
N VAL A 807 1.35 7.77 -27.08
CA VAL A 807 0.89 6.59 -27.82
C VAL A 807 1.60 6.48 -29.17
N SER A 808 2.01 5.26 -29.54
CA SER A 808 2.63 4.96 -30.83
C SER A 808 1.67 5.27 -31.99
N GLY A 809 1.98 6.31 -32.77
CA GLY A 809 1.15 6.80 -33.89
C GLY A 809 0.72 8.27 -33.76
N GLY A 810 0.88 8.90 -32.58
CA GLY A 810 0.74 10.34 -32.44
C GLY A 810 1.81 11.07 -33.24
N LYS A 811 1.46 12.16 -33.95
CA LYS A 811 2.45 12.99 -34.64
C LYS A 811 3.53 13.40 -33.65
N MET A 812 4.78 13.05 -33.92
CA MET A 812 5.91 13.61 -33.17
C MET A 812 5.92 15.11 -33.40
N ASP A 813 5.57 15.84 -32.36
CA ASP A 813 5.44 17.30 -32.41
C ASP A 813 6.39 17.94 -31.40
N SER A 814 6.77 19.19 -31.64
CA SER A 814 7.71 19.91 -30.78
C SER A 814 7.08 20.31 -29.45
N ASN A 815 5.76 20.50 -29.41
CA ASN A 815 5.02 20.89 -28.22
C ASN A 815 3.68 20.15 -28.10
N TYR A 816 3.36 19.70 -26.88
CA TYR A 816 2.06 19.16 -26.48
C TYR A 816 1.42 20.05 -25.42
N LYS A 817 0.12 19.86 -25.18
CA LYS A 817 -0.58 20.44 -24.04
C LYS A 817 -0.95 19.37 -23.03
N LEU A 818 -0.52 19.51 -21.79
CA LEU A 818 -1.08 18.77 -20.67
C LEU A 818 -2.45 19.33 -20.37
N LYS A 819 -3.46 18.46 -20.26
CA LYS A 819 -4.79 18.83 -19.76
C LYS A 819 -5.20 17.91 -18.63
N VAL A 820 -5.73 18.53 -17.57
CA VAL A 820 -6.36 17.85 -16.43
C VAL A 820 -7.82 18.24 -16.42
N PHE A 821 -8.72 17.27 -16.51
CA PHE A 821 -10.16 17.46 -16.49
C PHE A 821 -10.77 16.91 -15.20
N ASP A 822 -11.91 17.45 -14.80
CA ASP A 822 -12.80 16.73 -13.91
C ASP A 822 -13.42 15.56 -14.69
N LYS A 823 -13.53 14.37 -14.10
CA LYS A 823 -14.12 13.21 -14.78
C LYS A 823 -15.58 13.48 -15.21
N SER A 824 -16.28 14.35 -14.50
CA SER A 824 -17.65 14.78 -14.83
C SER A 824 -17.73 15.92 -15.85
N ASP A 825 -16.64 16.67 -16.05
CA ASP A 825 -16.52 17.77 -17.02
C ASP A 825 -15.24 17.64 -17.87
N LYS A 826 -15.38 16.95 -19.01
CA LYS A 826 -14.28 16.76 -19.98
C LYS A 826 -14.11 17.91 -20.98
N LEU A 827 -14.89 18.99 -20.86
CA LEU A 827 -14.83 20.13 -21.78
C LEU A 827 -13.99 21.28 -21.20
N ASN A 828 -14.05 21.49 -19.89
CA ASN A 828 -13.36 22.58 -19.21
C ASN A 828 -12.16 22.04 -18.41
N PRO A 829 -10.91 22.20 -18.90
CA PRO A 829 -9.75 21.72 -18.17
C PRO A 829 -9.54 22.53 -16.89
N LEU A 830 -9.30 21.84 -15.77
CA LEU A 830 -8.91 22.39 -14.49
C LEU A 830 -7.47 22.91 -14.51
N ILE A 831 -6.59 22.22 -15.25
CA ILE A 831 -5.21 22.62 -15.49
C ILE A 831 -4.93 22.46 -16.98
N GLU A 832 -4.34 23.48 -17.59
CA GLU A 832 -3.74 23.42 -18.91
C GLU A 832 -2.30 23.94 -18.84
N ALA A 833 -1.33 23.18 -19.33
CA ALA A 833 0.08 23.56 -19.31
C ALA A 833 0.81 23.11 -20.58
N ASP A 834 1.76 23.92 -21.04
CA ASP A 834 2.59 23.59 -22.19
C ASP A 834 3.65 22.55 -21.81
N VAL A 835 3.88 21.59 -22.72
CA VAL A 835 4.85 20.50 -22.56
C VAL A 835 5.78 20.49 -23.75
N LYS A 836 7.08 20.66 -23.50
CA LYS A 836 8.11 20.59 -24.55
C LYS A 836 8.48 19.15 -24.85
N ASN A 837 8.57 18.81 -26.13
CA ASN A 837 9.06 17.50 -26.53
C ASN A 837 10.57 17.53 -26.78
N GLN A 838 11.37 16.99 -25.86
CA GLN A 838 12.82 16.92 -26.01
C GLN A 838 13.28 15.74 -26.87
N THR A 839 12.37 14.90 -27.39
CA THR A 839 12.75 13.84 -28.33
C THR A 839 13.08 14.36 -29.72
N LEU A 840 12.72 15.61 -30.03
CA LEU A 840 13.04 16.29 -31.28
C LEU A 840 14.16 17.29 -31.03
N ILE A 841 15.37 16.97 -31.50
CA ILE A 841 16.47 17.94 -31.51
C ILE A 841 16.03 19.10 -32.41
N GLN A 842 15.98 20.33 -31.89
CA GLN A 842 16.00 21.51 -32.74
C GLN A 842 17.35 21.49 -33.47
N THR A 843 17.34 21.20 -34.76
CA THR A 843 18.44 21.64 -35.63
C THR A 843 18.38 23.16 -35.65
N ASP A 844 19.28 23.80 -34.91
CA ASP A 844 19.57 25.22 -35.08
C ASP A 844 19.89 25.46 -36.56
N PHE A 845 19.13 26.36 -37.19
CA PHE A 845 19.42 26.92 -38.51
C PHE A 845 20.15 28.25 -38.35
#